data_AF-A0A2K9EYU5-F1
#
_entry.id   AF-A0A2K9EYU5-F1
#
_cell.length_a   1.000
_cell.length_b   1.000
_cell.length_c   1.000
_cell.angle_alpha   90.00
_cell.angle_beta   90.00
_cell.angle_gamma   90.00
#
_symmetry.space_group_name_H-M   'P 1'
#
loop_
_entity.id
_entity.type
_entity.pdbx_description
1 polymer ?
#
loop_
_entity_poly.entity_id
_entity_poly.type
_entity_poly.pdbx_seq_one_letter_code
_entity_poly.pdbx_strand_id
1 'polypeptide(L)'
;MSKSLSRRRFTAAAGGAAFATAVAAPTAARAGTAPEETTAAAPQGPYDDLFLAQYEKIKNPANGYFSPDGIPYHSVETLIVEAPDHGHETTSEAFSYWMWLEAAYGRVTGDWGPFNAAWEAAEQYIIPTRADQPTNGSYNPGAPATYAPEHPDVSRYPARLDPSVSVGQDPLAAELASAYGTMDIYGMHWLLDVDNTYGYGNTPGSGGQNGPGPGPSYINSYQRGSEESVWETIPQPTTDLFEYGGPNGYLDLFVGDASYARQWKYTNAPDADARAVQAAYWALTWAGAQGNAGQISASVARAAKMGDYLRYSMFDKYFKQIGDCTSPTGCPAGSGRSSQHYLLSWYYAWGGAAGGGGGWAWRIGDGASHQGYQNPFAAWALSTVPELTPRSPSAKSDWSTSLTRQLEFFRWLQSAEGGIAGGCTNSWEGQYGSPPAGTPTFYGMAYDWQPVYHDPPSNNWFGMQCWAMERVAELYYASGNATAQALLEKWVAWVTPEITAEADGTFRIPATLSWQGRPDTWNPASPGANAGLHVSIAEYGTDVGVASALAKTLTYYAAKADDTATADVAGRLLDALAANADGLGIAVPETRADYRRFADEVYVPAGWSGTMPNGDVVEPGVTFIELRSWYRDDPEWPKVQAHLDGGPAPEFTYHRFWAQAGLAIAFAVYAELFPSA
;
A
#
# COMPACT_ATOMS: atom_id res chain seq x y z
N MET A 1 21.94 51.02 53.47
CA MET A 1 21.17 50.39 54.58
C MET A 1 20.01 51.29 54.94
N SER A 2 18.79 50.75 55.13
CA SER A 2 17.61 51.47 55.70
C SER A 2 17.09 52.67 54.86
N LYS A 3 15.80 53.03 54.75
CA LYS A 3 14.50 52.45 55.19
C LYS A 3 13.37 53.01 54.31
N SER A 4 12.42 52.15 53.95
CA SER A 4 10.95 52.26 54.04
C SER A 4 10.15 53.59 53.85
N LEU A 5 8.91 53.39 53.35
CA LEU A 5 7.66 54.15 53.55
C LEU A 5 7.22 55.19 52.48
N SER A 6 6.21 54.73 51.73
CA SER A 6 5.11 55.45 51.06
C SER A 6 4.68 56.81 51.66
N ARG A 7 4.45 57.81 50.78
CA ARG A 7 3.09 58.36 50.51
C ARG A 7 3.04 59.36 49.34
N ARG A 8 1.83 59.51 48.78
CA ARG A 8 1.44 60.30 47.60
C ARG A 8 1.59 61.83 47.77
N ARG A 9 1.88 62.54 46.65
CA ARG A 9 1.22 63.77 46.10
C ARG A 9 2.20 64.50 45.14
N PHE A 10 1.86 65.28 44.12
CA PHE A 10 0.71 65.50 43.22
C PHE A 10 1.07 66.78 42.43
N THR A 11 1.35 66.69 41.11
CA THR A 11 1.39 67.78 40.08
C THR A 11 1.92 67.12 38.78
N ALA A 12 1.30 67.10 37.59
CA ALA A 12 0.43 68.05 36.85
C ALA A 12 1.12 69.41 36.59
N ALA A 13 1.27 69.93 35.37
CA ALA A 13 1.06 69.42 34.00
C ALA A 13 2.08 70.16 33.06
N ALA A 14 2.15 70.05 31.72
CA ALA A 14 1.38 69.42 30.65
C ALA A 14 2.37 69.07 29.49
N GLY A 15 2.01 68.58 28.29
CA GLY A 15 0.73 68.25 27.64
C GLY A 15 0.98 67.72 26.21
N GLY A 16 -0.07 67.31 25.49
CA GLY A 16 0.03 66.74 24.13
C GLY A 16 -0.74 65.44 24.02
N ALA A 17 -1.89 65.45 23.34
CA ALA A 17 -2.78 64.31 23.26
C ALA A 17 -2.25 63.22 22.31
N ALA A 18 -2.13 61.99 22.81
CA ALA A 18 -2.01 60.80 22.00
C ALA A 18 -3.30 59.97 22.16
N PHE A 19 -3.93 59.62 21.04
CA PHE A 19 -5.08 58.70 21.04
C PHE A 19 -4.61 57.30 21.45
N ALA A 20 -5.37 56.65 22.34
CA ALA A 20 -5.11 55.26 22.72
C ALA A 20 -5.61 54.31 21.63
N THR A 21 -4.70 53.63 20.95
CA THR A 21 -5.01 52.47 20.11
C THR A 21 -5.15 51.23 21.00
N ALA A 22 -6.39 50.81 21.25
CA ALA A 22 -6.66 49.46 21.74
C ALA A 22 -6.37 48.47 20.60
N VAL A 23 -5.46 47.51 20.83
CA VAL A 23 -5.19 46.43 19.87
C VAL A 23 -6.31 45.40 20.00
N ALA A 24 -7.34 45.54 19.18
CA ALA A 24 -8.31 44.48 18.95
C ALA A 24 -7.68 43.40 18.05
N ALA A 25 -7.91 42.12 18.38
CA ALA A 25 -7.57 41.01 17.50
C ALA A 25 -8.33 41.16 16.17
N PRO A 26 -7.73 40.78 15.01
CA PRO A 26 -8.39 40.92 13.72
C PRO A 26 -9.52 39.91 13.57
N THR A 27 -10.75 40.33 13.85
CA THR A 27 -11.93 39.67 13.29
C THR A 27 -11.91 39.86 11.78
N ALA A 28 -11.44 38.84 11.05
CA ALA A 28 -11.47 38.84 9.59
C ALA A 28 -12.93 38.87 9.13
N ALA A 29 -13.39 40.04 8.67
CA ALA A 29 -14.69 40.14 8.03
C ALA A 29 -14.63 39.33 6.72
N ARG A 30 -15.45 38.27 6.65
CA ARG A 30 -15.61 37.43 5.45
C ARG A 30 -16.19 38.31 4.35
N ALA A 31 -15.34 38.83 3.47
CA ALA A 31 -15.78 39.55 2.28
C ALA A 31 -16.63 38.59 1.45
N GLY A 32 -17.81 39.05 1.01
CA GLY A 32 -18.70 38.23 0.20
C GLY A 32 -18.00 37.90 -1.12
N THR A 33 -17.66 36.64 -1.31
CA THR A 33 -17.32 36.09 -2.62
C THR A 33 -18.55 36.23 -3.53
N ALA A 34 -18.32 36.53 -4.81
CA ALA A 34 -19.35 36.33 -5.81
C ALA A 34 -19.74 34.84 -5.82
N PRO A 35 -20.96 34.48 -6.27
CA PRO A 35 -21.26 33.08 -6.53
C PRO A 35 -20.26 32.60 -7.58
N GLU A 36 -19.48 31.56 -7.27
CA GLU A 36 -18.90 30.74 -8.33
C GLU A 36 -20.06 30.15 -9.12
N GLU A 37 -19.98 30.22 -10.45
CA GLU A 37 -20.85 29.43 -11.31
C GLU A 37 -20.47 27.97 -11.09
N THR A 38 -21.18 27.29 -10.19
CA THR A 38 -21.14 25.84 -10.07
C THR A 38 -21.52 25.27 -11.44
N THR A 39 -20.52 24.77 -12.18
CA THR A 39 -20.76 23.89 -13.32
C THR A 39 -21.64 22.75 -12.82
N ALA A 40 -22.74 22.49 -13.53
CA ALA A 40 -23.79 21.61 -13.00
C ALA A 40 -23.21 20.23 -12.68
N ALA A 41 -23.48 19.74 -11.46
CA ALA A 41 -23.17 18.38 -11.07
C ALA A 41 -23.81 17.37 -12.05
N ALA A 42 -23.24 16.17 -12.12
CA ALA A 42 -23.77 15.10 -12.96
C ALA A 42 -25.25 14.83 -12.60
N PRO A 43 -26.10 14.39 -13.56
CA PRO A 43 -27.46 13.98 -13.25
C PRO A 43 -27.44 12.82 -12.26
N GLN A 44 -27.87 13.08 -11.02
CA GLN A 44 -27.77 12.15 -9.89
C GLN A 44 -28.69 10.94 -10.10
N GLY A 45 -28.09 9.76 -10.26
CA GLY A 45 -28.79 8.47 -10.36
C GLY A 45 -28.81 7.68 -9.04
N PRO A 46 -29.50 6.53 -8.99
CA PRO A 46 -29.59 5.71 -7.77
C PRO A 46 -28.23 5.22 -7.26
N TYR A 47 -27.26 5.00 -8.15
CA TYR A 47 -25.90 4.62 -7.76
C TYR A 47 -25.05 5.83 -7.30
N ASP A 48 -25.31 7.05 -7.76
CA ASP A 48 -24.69 8.25 -7.15
C ASP A 48 -25.24 8.48 -5.73
N ASP A 49 -26.53 8.18 -5.49
CA ASP A 49 -27.13 8.19 -4.14
C ASP A 49 -26.48 7.15 -3.23
N LEU A 50 -26.24 5.93 -3.71
CA LEU A 50 -25.51 4.88 -2.97
C LEU A 50 -24.06 5.29 -2.68
N PHE A 51 -23.36 5.90 -3.65
CA PHE A 51 -22.04 6.46 -3.43
C PHE A 51 -22.05 7.52 -2.31
N LEU A 52 -22.94 8.52 -2.39
CA LEU A 52 -23.01 9.59 -1.39
C LEU A 52 -23.39 9.08 -0.01
N ALA A 53 -24.35 8.14 0.08
CA ALA A 53 -24.73 7.53 1.35
C ALA A 53 -23.58 6.75 2.00
N GLN A 54 -22.79 6.02 1.20
CA GLN A 54 -21.62 5.30 1.68
C GLN A 54 -20.45 6.24 2.03
N TYR A 55 -20.23 7.28 1.23
CA TYR A 55 -19.23 8.33 1.50
C TYR A 55 -19.53 9.05 2.83
N GLU A 56 -20.77 9.47 3.07
CA GLU A 56 -21.19 10.09 4.34
C GLU A 56 -20.94 9.17 5.55
N LYS A 57 -21.19 7.85 5.43
CA LYS A 57 -20.83 6.89 6.48
C LYS A 57 -19.33 6.82 6.74
N ILE A 58 -18.50 6.84 5.70
CA ILE A 58 -17.03 6.79 5.80
C ILE A 58 -16.48 8.08 6.41
N LYS A 59 -17.02 9.24 6.04
CA LYS A 59 -16.54 10.56 6.51
C LYS A 59 -17.15 11.01 7.84
N ASN A 60 -18.23 10.38 8.32
CA ASN A 60 -18.84 10.67 9.61
C ASN A 60 -17.88 10.33 10.76
N PRO A 61 -17.40 11.30 11.56
CA PRO A 61 -16.47 11.02 12.67
C PRO A 61 -17.04 10.10 13.75
N ALA A 62 -18.36 9.96 13.85
CA ALA A 62 -19.00 9.02 14.78
C ALA A 62 -18.85 7.55 14.35
N ASN A 63 -18.49 7.28 13.10
CA ASN A 63 -18.30 5.94 12.55
C ASN A 63 -16.84 5.47 12.62
N GLY A 64 -15.90 6.28 13.13
CA GLY A 64 -14.58 5.82 13.55
C GLY A 64 -13.54 5.49 12.45
N TYR A 65 -13.85 5.64 11.16
CA TYR A 65 -12.89 5.32 10.06
C TYR A 65 -11.58 6.12 10.07
N PHE A 66 -11.58 7.30 10.68
CA PHE A 66 -10.43 8.20 10.75
C PHE A 66 -10.09 8.51 12.20
N SER A 67 -8.80 8.57 12.49
CA SER A 67 -8.28 9.02 13.78
C SER A 67 -8.59 10.49 14.04
N PRO A 68 -8.41 10.99 15.28
CA PRO A 68 -8.56 12.41 15.61
C PRO A 68 -7.62 13.34 14.79
N ASP A 69 -6.52 12.82 14.27
CA ASP A 69 -5.58 13.52 13.38
C ASP A 69 -6.01 13.50 11.90
N GLY A 70 -7.13 12.86 11.56
CA GLY A 70 -7.67 12.78 10.20
C GLY A 70 -7.01 11.71 9.32
N ILE A 71 -6.38 10.70 9.93
CA ILE A 71 -5.70 9.59 9.24
C ILE A 71 -6.67 8.40 9.17
N PRO A 72 -6.92 7.80 7.99
CA PRO A 72 -7.77 6.62 7.93
C PRO A 72 -7.11 5.46 8.67
N TYR A 73 -7.85 4.69 9.45
CA TYR A 73 -7.39 3.40 9.98
C TYR A 73 -7.49 2.30 8.91
N HIS A 74 -6.93 1.12 9.15
CA HIS A 74 -7.16 -0.06 8.31
C HIS A 74 -8.62 -0.52 8.41
N SER A 75 -9.20 -0.50 9.61
CA SER A 75 -10.61 -0.81 9.89
C SER A 75 -11.13 0.01 11.08
N VAL A 76 -12.46 0.11 11.20
CA VAL A 76 -13.13 0.71 12.38
C VAL A 76 -12.97 -0.19 13.62
N GLU A 77 -12.94 -1.50 13.43
CA GLU A 77 -12.69 -2.47 14.48
C GLU A 77 -11.18 -2.61 14.73
N THR A 78 -10.76 -2.62 15.99
CA THR A 78 -9.37 -2.74 16.44
C THR A 78 -8.81 -4.16 16.33
N LEU A 79 -9.60 -5.18 16.72
CA LEU A 79 -9.18 -6.58 16.65
C LEU A 79 -9.29 -7.12 15.24
N ILE A 80 -8.19 -7.00 14.47
CA ILE A 80 -8.03 -7.63 13.17
C ILE A 80 -6.54 -7.91 12.89
N VAL A 81 -6.26 -9.06 12.28
CA VAL A 81 -4.91 -9.50 11.91
C VAL A 81 -4.98 -10.16 10.53
N GLU A 82 -4.26 -9.64 9.54
CA GLU A 82 -4.28 -10.17 8.16
C GLU A 82 -3.13 -9.71 7.25
N ALA A 83 -2.66 -8.46 7.42
CA ALA A 83 -1.44 -7.93 6.80
C ALA A 83 -0.86 -6.81 7.68
N PRO A 84 -1.63 -5.77 8.06
CA PRO A 84 -1.50 -5.19 9.39
C PRO A 84 -1.93 -6.23 10.44
N ASP A 85 -1.44 -6.05 11.67
CA ASP A 85 -1.75 -6.90 12.81
C ASP A 85 -2.60 -6.21 13.89
N HIS A 86 -3.03 -4.97 13.63
CA HIS A 86 -4.03 -4.24 14.39
C HIS A 86 -4.86 -3.31 13.50
N GLY A 87 -6.16 -3.18 13.77
CA GLY A 87 -7.09 -2.42 12.92
C GLY A 87 -6.89 -0.92 12.92
N HIS A 88 -6.34 -0.37 14.00
CA HIS A 88 -5.92 1.03 14.09
C HIS A 88 -4.45 1.25 13.70
N GLU A 89 -3.79 0.27 13.10
CA GLU A 89 -2.74 0.58 12.13
C GLU A 89 -3.38 1.19 10.87
N THR A 90 -2.56 1.70 9.96
CA THR A 90 -2.98 2.02 8.61
C THR A 90 -1.85 1.81 7.62
N THR A 91 -2.22 1.78 6.34
CA THR A 91 -1.33 1.39 5.27
C THR A 91 -1.26 2.43 4.16
N SER A 92 -0.18 2.38 3.36
CA SER A 92 -0.14 3.13 2.09
C SER A 92 -1.29 2.74 1.17
N GLU A 93 -1.77 1.49 1.26
CA GLU A 93 -3.01 1.06 0.61
C GLU A 93 -4.21 1.90 1.05
N ALA A 94 -4.49 2.02 2.35
CA ALA A 94 -5.60 2.81 2.86
C ALA A 94 -5.52 4.28 2.40
N PHE A 95 -4.33 4.90 2.43
CA PHE A 95 -4.10 6.23 1.86
C PHE A 95 -4.40 6.28 0.34
N SER A 96 -3.98 5.28 -0.43
CA SER A 96 -4.24 5.24 -1.88
C SER A 96 -5.73 5.05 -2.22
N TYR A 97 -6.47 4.27 -1.42
CA TYR A 97 -7.93 4.18 -1.51
C TYR A 97 -8.62 5.46 -1.07
N TRP A 98 -8.09 6.16 -0.07
CA TRP A 98 -8.62 7.46 0.36
C TRP A 98 -8.50 8.49 -0.77
N MET A 99 -7.34 8.62 -1.41
CA MET A 99 -7.17 9.49 -2.59
C MET A 99 -8.15 9.15 -3.72
N TRP A 100 -8.47 7.88 -3.93
CA TRP A 100 -9.43 7.45 -4.95
C TRP A 100 -10.88 7.74 -4.56
N LEU A 101 -11.24 7.56 -3.29
CA LEU A 101 -12.56 7.92 -2.76
C LEU A 101 -12.83 9.42 -2.94
N GLU A 102 -11.86 10.27 -2.62
CA GLU A 102 -11.99 11.72 -2.78
C GLU A 102 -11.96 12.15 -4.26
N ALA A 103 -11.30 11.40 -5.15
CA ALA A 103 -11.39 11.62 -6.58
C ALA A 103 -12.80 11.34 -7.12
N ALA A 104 -13.43 10.25 -6.67
CA ALA A 104 -14.82 9.91 -7.00
C ALA A 104 -15.81 10.93 -6.40
N TYR A 105 -15.53 11.45 -5.19
CA TYR A 105 -16.30 12.54 -4.59
C TYR A 105 -16.23 13.82 -5.43
N GLY A 106 -15.04 14.21 -5.89
CA GLY A 106 -14.85 15.35 -6.79
C GLY A 106 -15.57 15.18 -8.14
N ARG A 107 -15.62 13.96 -8.69
CA ARG A 107 -16.43 13.64 -9.88
C ARG A 107 -17.92 13.91 -9.64
N VAL A 108 -18.48 13.38 -8.55
CA VAL A 108 -19.93 13.43 -8.26
C VAL A 108 -20.38 14.84 -7.86
N THR A 109 -19.61 15.53 -7.03
CA THR A 109 -20.02 16.79 -6.39
C THR A 109 -19.42 18.05 -7.03
N GLY A 110 -18.30 17.93 -7.73
CA GLY A 110 -17.48 19.06 -8.18
C GLY A 110 -16.53 19.64 -7.12
N ASP A 111 -16.55 19.15 -5.88
CA ASP A 111 -15.64 19.59 -4.80
C ASP A 111 -14.34 18.78 -4.81
N TRP A 112 -13.25 19.44 -5.21
CA TRP A 112 -11.90 18.88 -5.26
C TRP A 112 -11.03 19.19 -4.03
N GLY A 113 -11.59 19.90 -3.03
CA GLY A 113 -10.92 20.17 -1.77
C GLY A 113 -10.45 18.90 -1.04
N PRO A 114 -11.34 17.91 -0.81
CA PRO A 114 -10.97 16.66 -0.13
C PRO A 114 -9.86 15.86 -0.83
N PHE A 115 -9.84 15.84 -2.17
CA PHE A 115 -8.78 15.16 -2.93
C PHE A 115 -7.40 15.77 -2.69
N ASN A 116 -7.32 17.10 -2.63
CA ASN A 116 -6.08 17.80 -2.29
C ASN A 116 -5.66 17.56 -0.83
N ALA A 117 -6.64 17.52 0.10
CA ALA A 117 -6.37 17.26 1.52
C ALA A 117 -5.82 15.84 1.77
N ALA A 118 -6.30 14.81 1.05
CA ALA A 118 -5.76 13.45 1.13
C ALA A 118 -4.28 13.38 0.69
N TRP A 119 -3.90 14.14 -0.35
CA TRP A 119 -2.50 14.27 -0.77
C TRP A 119 -1.63 15.03 0.24
N GLU A 120 -2.16 16.07 0.88
CA GLU A 120 -1.46 16.82 1.93
C GLU A 120 -1.25 15.97 3.19
N ALA A 121 -2.26 15.20 3.61
CA ALA A 121 -2.16 14.23 4.69
C ALA A 121 -1.11 13.14 4.38
N ALA A 122 -1.03 12.67 3.14
CA ALA A 122 0.00 11.71 2.75
C ALA A 122 1.44 12.29 2.86
N GLU A 123 1.65 13.53 2.42
CA GLU A 123 2.93 14.25 2.60
C GLU A 123 3.27 14.54 4.06
N GLN A 124 2.27 14.64 4.94
CA GLN A 124 2.46 14.91 6.36
C GLN A 124 2.74 13.65 7.18
N TYR A 125 2.04 12.54 6.90
CA TYR A 125 1.98 11.39 7.81
C TYR A 125 2.62 10.11 7.30
N ILE A 126 2.58 9.81 6.00
CA ILE A 126 3.00 8.49 5.49
C ILE A 126 4.17 8.52 4.50
N ILE A 127 4.45 9.68 3.87
CA ILE A 127 5.69 9.90 3.11
C ILE A 127 6.75 10.46 4.09
N PRO A 128 7.85 9.74 4.37
CA PRO A 128 8.85 10.19 5.35
C PRO A 128 9.43 11.56 5.01
N THR A 129 9.40 12.50 5.94
CA THR A 129 9.89 13.86 5.73
C THR A 129 11.43 13.92 5.76
N ARG A 130 12.01 15.10 5.51
CA ARG A 130 13.46 15.32 5.67
C ARG A 130 13.98 14.98 7.07
N ALA A 131 13.17 15.15 8.11
CA ALA A 131 13.54 14.81 9.47
C ALA A 131 13.62 13.30 9.68
N ASP A 132 12.76 12.55 9.00
CA ASP A 132 12.55 11.11 9.15
C ASP A 132 13.55 10.27 8.34
N GLN A 133 14.00 10.80 7.18
CA GLN A 133 15.04 10.18 6.33
C GLN A 133 16.30 11.07 6.14
N PRO A 134 16.96 11.54 7.23
CA PRO A 134 17.86 12.69 7.22
C PRO A 134 19.21 12.47 6.51
N THR A 135 19.67 11.22 6.40
CA THR A 135 21.04 10.87 5.95
C THR A 135 21.12 10.31 4.52
N ASN A 136 20.08 10.48 3.70
CA ASN A 136 20.13 10.18 2.25
C ASN A 136 21.31 10.85 1.51
N GLY A 137 21.87 11.94 2.03
CA GLY A 137 23.08 12.58 1.48
C GLY A 137 24.36 11.74 1.59
N SER A 138 24.34 10.65 2.38
CA SER A 138 25.41 9.66 2.48
C SER A 138 25.26 8.48 1.52
N TYR A 139 24.19 8.43 0.73
CA TYR A 139 23.93 7.32 -0.18
C TYR A 139 24.93 7.27 -1.34
N ASN A 140 25.42 6.08 -1.67
CA ASN A 140 26.34 5.84 -2.78
C ASN A 140 25.69 4.99 -3.87
N PRO A 141 25.27 5.55 -5.01
CA PRO A 141 24.65 4.78 -6.10
C PRO A 141 25.58 3.73 -6.73
N GLY A 142 26.90 3.84 -6.53
CA GLY A 142 27.89 2.84 -6.96
C GLY A 142 28.04 1.66 -6.00
N ALA A 143 27.42 1.71 -4.81
CA ALA A 143 27.32 0.62 -3.84
C ALA A 143 25.99 0.74 -3.06
N PRO A 144 24.84 0.44 -3.70
CA PRO A 144 23.50 0.75 -3.18
C PRO A 144 23.17 0.13 -1.82
N ALA A 145 23.67 -1.07 -1.54
CA ALA A 145 23.46 -1.82 -0.31
C ALA A 145 24.57 -2.87 -0.13
N THR A 146 24.61 -3.52 1.03
CA THR A 146 25.37 -4.77 1.24
C THR A 146 24.38 -5.93 1.21
N TYR A 147 24.74 -7.02 0.54
CA TYR A 147 23.90 -8.21 0.42
C TYR A 147 23.70 -8.92 1.77
N ALA A 148 22.47 -9.33 2.05
CA ALA A 148 22.13 -10.42 2.96
C ALA A 148 21.21 -11.40 2.21
N PRO A 149 21.34 -12.72 2.41
CA PRO A 149 20.38 -13.68 1.86
C PRO A 149 19.04 -13.54 2.58
N GLU A 150 17.94 -13.77 1.87
CA GLU A 150 16.70 -14.18 2.52
C GLU A 150 16.71 -15.69 2.78
N HIS A 151 15.84 -16.14 3.67
CA HIS A 151 15.64 -17.55 3.98
C HIS A 151 14.13 -17.81 4.14
N PRO A 152 13.56 -18.91 3.62
CA PRO A 152 12.14 -19.20 3.84
C PRO A 152 11.79 -19.37 5.32
N ASP A 153 12.63 -20.12 6.03
CA ASP A 153 12.49 -20.49 7.45
C ASP A 153 12.94 -19.34 8.37
N VAL A 154 11.98 -18.80 9.16
CA VAL A 154 12.19 -17.72 10.15
C VAL A 154 13.33 -17.99 11.13
N SER A 155 13.63 -19.26 11.44
CA SER A 155 14.69 -19.64 12.37
C SER A 155 16.11 -19.41 11.84
N ARG A 156 16.23 -19.02 10.58
CA ARG A 156 17.51 -18.67 9.92
C ARG A 156 17.91 -17.21 10.12
N TYR A 157 17.05 -16.39 10.70
CA TYR A 157 17.34 -14.99 11.00
C TYR A 157 17.96 -14.84 12.40
N PRO A 158 18.86 -13.86 12.63
CA PRO A 158 19.24 -12.76 11.73
C PRO A 158 20.09 -13.17 10.52
N ALA A 159 19.70 -12.70 9.33
CA ALA A 159 20.38 -12.97 8.07
C ALA A 159 21.70 -12.17 7.97
N ARG A 160 22.83 -12.87 7.82
CA ARG A 160 24.16 -12.24 7.90
C ARG A 160 24.52 -11.46 6.65
N LEU A 161 25.02 -10.23 6.83
CA LEU A 161 25.61 -9.44 5.74
C LEU A 161 26.87 -10.10 5.18
N ASP A 162 26.94 -10.23 3.86
CA ASP A 162 28.10 -10.76 3.12
C ASP A 162 28.64 -9.73 2.11
N PRO A 163 29.69 -8.97 2.46
CA PRO A 163 30.31 -7.99 1.57
C PRO A 163 31.16 -8.63 0.45
N SER A 164 31.28 -9.96 0.38
CA SER A 164 31.93 -10.65 -0.74
C SER A 164 31.01 -10.83 -1.96
N VAL A 165 29.69 -10.70 -1.76
CA VAL A 165 28.70 -10.70 -2.83
C VAL A 165 28.64 -9.32 -3.50
N SER A 166 28.88 -9.28 -4.81
CA SER A 166 28.80 -8.05 -5.60
C SER A 166 27.36 -7.55 -5.73
N VAL A 167 27.15 -6.25 -5.58
CA VAL A 167 25.88 -5.57 -5.88
C VAL A 167 26.02 -4.75 -7.16
N GLY A 168 24.90 -4.48 -7.84
CA GLY A 168 24.88 -3.60 -9.02
C GLY A 168 24.96 -2.11 -8.69
N GLN A 169 24.81 -1.30 -9.72
CA GLN A 169 24.71 0.16 -9.60
C GLN A 169 23.25 0.62 -9.63
N ASP A 170 22.92 1.62 -8.83
CA ASP A 170 21.65 2.34 -8.89
C ASP A 170 21.73 3.44 -9.97
N PRO A 171 20.96 3.34 -11.07
CA PRO A 171 20.96 4.32 -12.16
C PRO A 171 19.96 5.47 -11.96
N LEU A 172 19.14 5.47 -10.91
CA LEU A 172 18.05 6.42 -10.69
C LEU A 172 18.45 7.58 -9.78
N ALA A 173 19.19 7.33 -8.70
CA ALA A 173 19.40 8.32 -7.64
C ALA A 173 19.92 9.69 -8.12
N ALA A 174 20.93 9.70 -8.99
CA ALA A 174 21.50 10.95 -9.52
C ALA A 174 20.54 11.70 -10.46
N GLU A 175 19.69 10.96 -11.18
CA GLU A 175 18.66 11.52 -12.06
C GLU A 175 17.53 12.17 -11.24
N LEU A 176 16.99 11.41 -10.28
CA LEU A 176 15.94 11.87 -9.34
C LEU A 176 16.41 13.09 -8.55
N ALA A 177 17.64 13.07 -8.02
CA ALA A 177 18.20 14.20 -7.29
C ALA A 177 18.39 15.44 -8.18
N SER A 178 18.71 15.26 -9.46
CA SER A 178 18.78 16.36 -10.43
C SER A 178 17.40 16.91 -10.80
N ALA A 179 16.37 16.06 -10.86
CA ALA A 179 14.99 16.47 -11.15
C ALA A 179 14.33 17.20 -9.97
N TYR A 180 14.52 16.70 -8.74
CA TYR A 180 13.78 17.15 -7.56
C TYR A 180 14.60 17.95 -6.53
N GLY A 181 15.92 18.08 -6.72
CA GLY A 181 16.78 18.91 -5.87
C GLY A 181 17.06 18.33 -4.47
N THR A 182 16.70 17.06 -4.24
CA THR A 182 16.97 16.33 -2.99
C THR A 182 17.34 14.88 -3.26
N MET A 183 18.14 14.29 -2.37
CA MET A 183 18.37 12.84 -2.34
C MET A 183 17.20 12.08 -1.69
N ASP A 184 16.28 12.75 -1.00
CA ASP A 184 15.20 12.09 -0.25
C ASP A 184 14.22 11.38 -1.19
N ILE A 185 13.67 10.25 -0.73
CA ILE A 185 12.68 9.45 -1.47
C ILE A 185 11.28 10.05 -1.30
N TYR A 186 10.51 10.09 -2.38
CA TYR A 186 9.11 10.51 -2.35
C TYR A 186 8.20 9.37 -2.78
N GLY A 187 7.90 8.51 -1.81
CA GLY A 187 6.96 7.40 -1.90
C GLY A 187 6.50 7.05 -0.48
N MET A 188 5.34 6.39 -0.36
CA MET A 188 4.76 6.13 0.95
C MET A 188 5.53 5.04 1.69
N HIS A 189 5.69 5.17 3.00
CA HIS A 189 5.98 3.98 3.81
C HIS A 189 4.72 3.11 3.91
N TRP A 190 4.86 1.80 3.98
CA TRP A 190 3.71 0.91 3.87
C TRP A 190 2.83 0.80 5.12
N LEU A 191 3.35 1.04 6.33
CA LEU A 191 2.65 0.83 7.61
C LEU A 191 2.84 1.99 8.61
N LEU A 192 1.78 2.30 9.35
CA LEU A 192 1.74 3.25 10.46
C LEU A 192 0.91 2.67 11.61
N ASP A 193 1.37 2.83 12.84
CA ASP A 193 0.54 2.67 14.04
C ASP A 193 -0.08 4.03 14.35
N VAL A 194 -1.37 4.22 14.06
CA VAL A 194 -1.99 5.55 14.02
C VAL A 194 -2.25 6.11 15.42
N ASP A 195 -2.57 5.24 16.37
CA ASP A 195 -2.86 5.61 17.76
C ASP A 195 -1.64 5.44 18.69
N ASN A 196 -0.48 4.99 18.14
CA ASN A 196 0.72 4.61 18.89
C ASN A 196 0.45 3.49 19.92
N THR A 197 -0.38 2.52 19.53
CA THR A 197 -0.76 1.32 20.28
C THR A 197 0.47 0.54 20.74
N TYR A 198 1.48 0.41 19.87
CA TYR A 198 2.77 -0.19 20.19
C TYR A 198 3.65 0.69 21.06
N GLY A 199 3.47 2.02 21.04
CA GLY A 199 4.16 2.95 21.93
C GLY A 199 5.58 3.33 21.50
N TYR A 200 5.98 3.13 20.24
CA TYR A 200 7.31 3.56 19.76
C TYR A 200 7.46 5.08 19.62
N GLY A 201 6.36 5.78 19.33
CA GLY A 201 6.33 7.24 19.15
C GLY A 201 7.24 7.74 18.03
N ASN A 202 7.42 6.97 16.96
CA ASN A 202 8.25 7.35 15.82
C ASN A 202 7.48 8.31 14.90
N THR A 203 7.13 9.45 15.46
CA THR A 203 6.13 10.38 14.91
C THR A 203 6.60 11.01 13.61
N PRO A 204 5.76 11.03 12.55
CA PRO A 204 6.08 11.73 11.31
C PRO A 204 6.55 13.17 11.52
N GLY A 205 7.65 13.54 10.86
CA GLY A 205 8.30 14.84 11.03
C GLY A 205 9.26 14.96 12.21
N SER A 206 9.39 13.94 13.07
CA SER A 206 10.25 14.00 14.28
C SER A 206 11.63 13.38 14.11
N GLY A 207 11.79 12.37 13.23
CA GLY A 207 13.05 11.66 13.05
C GLY A 207 13.59 10.91 14.28
N GLY A 208 12.73 10.53 15.23
CA GLY A 208 13.16 9.87 16.46
C GLY A 208 12.05 9.10 17.18
N GLN A 209 12.46 8.25 18.12
CA GLN A 209 11.57 7.44 18.98
C GLN A 209 11.12 8.28 20.19
N ASN A 210 9.89 8.82 20.16
CA ASN A 210 9.36 9.64 21.26
C ASN A 210 8.67 8.82 22.36
N GLY A 211 8.47 7.51 22.16
CA GLY A 211 7.83 6.60 23.11
C GLY A 211 6.30 6.72 23.17
N PRO A 212 5.65 6.16 24.21
CA PRO A 212 4.19 6.15 24.33
C PRO A 212 3.58 7.56 24.46
N GLY A 213 2.52 7.80 23.70
CA GLY A 213 1.81 9.08 23.59
C GLY A 213 0.92 9.10 22.34
N PRO A 214 -0.03 10.04 22.19
CA PRO A 214 -0.97 10.03 21.08
C PRO A 214 -0.34 10.41 19.73
N GLY A 215 -0.95 9.93 18.64
CA GLY A 215 -0.63 10.28 17.26
C GLY A 215 0.20 9.23 16.53
N PRO A 216 0.31 9.32 15.19
CA PRO A 216 0.87 8.25 14.36
C PRO A 216 2.36 7.99 14.64
N SER A 217 2.77 6.74 14.44
CA SER A 217 4.14 6.25 14.59
C SER A 217 4.53 5.36 13.40
N TYR A 218 5.66 5.64 12.75
CA TYR A 218 6.21 4.78 11.70
C TYR A 218 6.75 3.47 12.30
N ILE A 219 6.14 2.35 11.91
CA ILE A 219 6.49 0.98 12.33
C ILE A 219 6.61 0.07 11.12
N ASN A 220 7.16 -1.12 11.32
CA ASN A 220 7.22 -2.20 10.34
C ASN A 220 7.05 -3.54 11.07
N SER A 221 6.84 -4.62 10.32
CA SER A 221 6.68 -5.97 10.85
C SER A 221 7.55 -6.95 10.04
N TYR A 222 7.10 -7.40 8.87
CA TYR A 222 7.75 -8.41 8.02
C TYR A 222 9.23 -8.10 7.71
N GLN A 223 10.12 -9.04 8.04
CA GLN A 223 11.57 -8.99 7.76
C GLN A 223 12.22 -10.37 7.55
N ARG A 224 11.55 -11.48 7.88
CA ARG A 224 12.18 -12.82 8.07
C ARG A 224 11.71 -13.89 7.07
N GLY A 225 11.48 -13.46 5.83
CA GLY A 225 11.35 -14.35 4.69
C GLY A 225 9.94 -14.92 4.49
N SER A 226 9.84 -15.92 3.61
CA SER A 226 8.56 -16.28 2.98
C SER A 226 7.61 -17.08 3.86
N GLU A 227 8.10 -17.75 4.92
CA GLU A 227 7.25 -18.40 5.92
C GLU A 227 6.99 -17.48 7.14
N GLU A 228 7.42 -16.21 7.15
CA GLU A 228 7.00 -15.27 8.21
C GLU A 228 5.57 -14.77 7.92
N SER A 229 4.57 -15.47 8.47
CA SER A 229 3.19 -14.98 8.43
C SER A 229 3.01 -13.75 9.33
N VAL A 230 1.88 -13.06 9.20
CA VAL A 230 1.49 -11.92 10.07
C VAL A 230 1.59 -12.28 11.57
N TRP A 231 1.28 -13.54 11.91
CA TRP A 231 1.29 -14.11 13.26
C TRP A 231 2.68 -14.32 13.85
N GLU A 232 3.71 -14.35 13.02
CA GLU A 232 5.08 -14.66 13.44
C GLU A 232 5.95 -13.41 13.58
N THR A 233 5.46 -12.23 13.18
CA THR A 233 6.23 -10.98 13.22
C THR A 233 6.49 -10.47 14.64
N ILE A 234 7.66 -9.83 14.82
CA ILE A 234 8.02 -9.04 16.01
C ILE A 234 8.04 -7.56 15.57
N PRO A 235 6.98 -6.77 15.81
CA PRO A 235 6.87 -5.40 15.33
C PRO A 235 8.04 -4.53 15.80
N GLN A 236 8.42 -3.58 14.95
CA GLN A 236 9.62 -2.77 15.14
C GLN A 236 9.46 -1.35 14.59
N PRO A 237 10.12 -0.35 15.18
CA PRO A 237 10.08 1.02 14.67
C PRO A 237 10.94 1.16 13.40
N THR A 238 10.52 2.03 12.48
CA THR A 238 11.36 2.33 11.29
C THR A 238 12.65 3.05 11.67
N THR A 239 12.58 3.97 12.64
CA THR A 239 13.72 4.61 13.29
C THR A 239 14.06 3.85 14.57
N ASP A 240 15.19 3.15 14.57
CA ASP A 240 15.70 2.40 15.71
C ASP A 240 16.88 3.13 16.36
N LEU A 241 16.67 3.67 17.56
CA LEU A 241 17.67 4.34 18.39
C LEU A 241 18.11 3.47 19.59
N PHE A 242 17.68 2.21 19.66
CA PHE A 242 17.96 1.28 20.76
C PHE A 242 17.32 1.67 22.10
N GLU A 243 16.20 2.40 22.07
CA GLU A 243 15.43 2.74 23.28
C GLU A 243 14.49 1.59 23.73
N TYR A 244 14.14 0.68 22.81
CA TYR A 244 13.29 -0.51 23.01
C TYR A 244 13.90 -1.73 22.30
N GLY A 245 13.39 -2.93 22.56
CA GLY A 245 13.97 -4.19 22.07
C GLY A 245 15.16 -4.64 22.93
N GLY A 246 16.18 -5.21 22.30
CA GLY A 246 17.43 -5.65 22.95
C GLY A 246 18.53 -4.57 22.95
N PRO A 247 19.78 -4.93 23.30
CA PRO A 247 20.91 -3.98 23.37
C PRO A 247 21.24 -3.26 22.04
N ASN A 248 20.80 -3.80 20.91
CA ASN A 248 20.97 -3.27 19.56
C ASN A 248 19.62 -2.85 18.93
N GLY A 249 18.62 -2.55 19.76
CA GLY A 249 17.26 -2.35 19.32
C GLY A 249 16.63 -3.68 18.89
N TYR A 250 16.01 -3.67 17.71
CA TYR A 250 15.45 -4.87 17.07
C TYR A 250 16.35 -5.39 15.93
N LEU A 251 17.44 -4.69 15.61
CA LEU A 251 18.22 -4.93 14.39
C LEU A 251 18.80 -6.35 14.30
N ASP A 252 19.25 -6.91 15.41
CA ASP A 252 19.90 -8.22 15.51
C ASP A 252 18.90 -9.40 15.62
N LEU A 253 17.59 -9.14 15.51
CA LEU A 253 16.59 -10.14 15.15
C LEU A 253 16.57 -10.41 13.63
N PHE A 254 16.94 -9.40 12.83
CA PHE A 254 16.70 -9.40 11.37
C PHE A 254 17.99 -9.51 10.55
N VAL A 255 19.02 -8.72 10.88
CA VAL A 255 20.26 -8.62 10.10
C VAL A 255 21.46 -8.91 10.99
N GLY A 256 22.34 -9.82 10.55
CA GLY A 256 23.53 -10.22 11.28
C GLY A 256 24.75 -9.40 10.85
N ASP A 257 25.27 -8.55 11.73
CA ASP A 257 26.47 -7.74 11.51
C ASP A 257 27.49 -7.88 12.66
N ALA A 258 28.72 -7.40 12.46
CA ALA A 258 29.79 -7.36 13.45
C ALA A 258 29.58 -6.24 14.50
N SER A 259 28.77 -5.22 14.18
CA SER A 259 28.41 -4.12 15.08
C SER A 259 27.16 -3.41 14.59
N TYR A 260 26.29 -2.98 15.50
CA TYR A 260 25.03 -2.32 15.16
C TYR A 260 25.11 -0.81 15.35
N ALA A 261 24.40 -0.07 14.49
CA ALA A 261 24.29 1.38 14.55
C ALA A 261 22.83 1.81 14.48
N ARG A 262 22.49 2.83 15.28
CA ARG A 262 21.19 3.51 15.27
C ARG A 262 20.88 3.95 13.83
N GLN A 263 19.67 3.67 13.36
CA GLN A 263 19.32 3.82 11.94
C GLN A 263 17.83 4.04 11.71
N TRP A 264 17.48 4.53 10.53
CA TRP A 264 16.12 4.60 10.02
C TRP A 264 16.00 3.75 8.76
N LYS A 265 14.84 3.13 8.51
CA LYS A 265 14.57 2.30 7.32
C LYS A 265 13.07 2.29 6.97
N TYR A 266 12.73 2.55 5.72
CA TYR A 266 11.36 2.54 5.20
C TYR A 266 11.24 1.56 4.02
N THR A 267 10.11 0.88 3.97
CA THR A 267 9.70 -0.01 2.88
C THR A 267 8.44 0.57 2.22
N ASN A 268 8.40 0.62 0.89
CA ASN A 268 7.22 1.00 0.11
C ASN A 268 6.43 -0.25 -0.34
N ALA A 269 5.12 -0.11 -0.47
CA ALA A 269 4.26 -1.05 -1.20
C ALA A 269 3.93 -0.48 -2.59
N PRO A 270 4.54 -1.00 -3.68
CA PRO A 270 4.46 -0.39 -5.02
C PRO A 270 3.06 -0.40 -5.65
N ASP A 271 2.19 -1.32 -5.25
CA ASP A 271 0.80 -1.36 -5.69
C ASP A 271 0.03 -0.12 -5.21
N ALA A 272 0.32 0.37 -4.00
CA ALA A 272 -0.34 1.50 -3.37
C ALA A 272 0.10 2.84 -3.95
N ASP A 273 1.40 3.05 -4.15
CA ASP A 273 1.90 4.21 -4.89
C ASP A 273 1.36 4.22 -6.33
N ALA A 274 1.23 3.05 -6.98
CA ALA A 274 0.60 2.94 -8.29
C ALA A 274 -0.92 3.23 -8.26
N ARG A 275 -1.64 2.77 -7.23
CA ARG A 275 -3.08 3.04 -7.01
C ARG A 275 -3.32 4.55 -6.76
N ALA A 276 -2.40 5.24 -6.08
CA ALA A 276 -2.45 6.70 -5.92
C ALA A 276 -2.26 7.46 -7.25
N VAL A 277 -1.38 6.97 -8.14
CA VAL A 277 -1.23 7.51 -9.50
C VAL A 277 -2.48 7.26 -10.36
N GLN A 278 -3.07 6.07 -10.27
CA GLN A 278 -4.34 5.70 -10.92
C GLN A 278 -5.49 6.63 -10.47
N ALA A 279 -5.63 6.87 -9.16
CA ALA A 279 -6.59 7.82 -8.61
C ALA A 279 -6.37 9.25 -9.15
N ALA A 280 -5.11 9.70 -9.25
CA ALA A 280 -4.77 11.02 -9.78
C ALA A 280 -5.07 11.17 -11.29
N TYR A 281 -4.99 10.10 -12.08
CA TYR A 281 -5.46 10.11 -13.47
C TYR A 281 -6.97 10.33 -13.56
N TRP A 282 -7.75 9.61 -12.74
CA TRP A 282 -9.20 9.75 -12.74
C TRP A 282 -9.63 11.13 -12.25
N ALA A 283 -9.02 11.63 -11.18
CA ALA A 283 -9.19 13.01 -10.72
C ALA A 283 -8.89 14.02 -11.83
N LEU A 284 -7.75 13.90 -12.53
CA LEU A 284 -7.40 14.77 -13.67
C LEU A 284 -8.45 14.73 -14.78
N THR A 285 -8.93 13.53 -15.12
CA THR A 285 -9.90 13.31 -16.19
C THR A 285 -11.25 13.93 -15.85
N TRP A 286 -11.78 13.64 -14.67
CA TRP A 286 -13.07 14.13 -14.19
C TRP A 286 -13.05 15.63 -13.90
N ALA A 287 -12.02 16.15 -13.20
CA ALA A 287 -11.84 17.58 -13.00
C ALA A 287 -11.65 18.31 -14.35
N GLY A 288 -10.95 17.71 -15.30
CA GLY A 288 -10.82 18.20 -16.67
C GLY A 288 -12.16 18.37 -17.37
N ALA A 289 -13.02 17.35 -17.31
CA ALA A 289 -14.37 17.38 -17.87
C ALA A 289 -15.27 18.47 -17.25
N GLN A 290 -15.08 18.78 -15.96
CA GLN A 290 -15.79 19.86 -15.26
C GLN A 290 -15.20 21.26 -15.46
N GLY A 291 -14.00 21.38 -16.07
CA GLY A 291 -13.23 22.64 -16.15
C GLY A 291 -12.38 22.96 -14.91
N ASN A 292 -12.32 22.06 -13.93
CA ASN A 292 -11.70 22.22 -12.62
C ASN A 292 -10.26 21.68 -12.50
N ALA A 293 -9.65 21.14 -13.56
CA ALA A 293 -8.30 20.55 -13.52
C ALA A 293 -7.21 21.45 -12.90
N GLY A 294 -7.34 22.78 -12.99
CA GLY A 294 -6.44 23.72 -12.33
C GLY A 294 -6.41 23.57 -10.79
N GLN A 295 -7.55 23.23 -10.17
CA GLN A 295 -7.72 23.09 -8.72
C GLN A 295 -6.89 21.94 -8.12
N ILE A 296 -6.61 20.89 -8.90
CA ILE A 296 -5.89 19.68 -8.44
C ILE A 296 -4.48 19.55 -9.03
N SER A 297 -4.04 20.52 -9.83
CA SER A 297 -2.78 20.47 -10.58
C SER A 297 -1.54 20.20 -9.71
N ALA A 298 -1.52 20.69 -8.47
CA ALA A 298 -0.47 20.38 -7.51
C ALA A 298 -0.44 18.89 -7.12
N SER A 299 -1.61 18.31 -6.83
CA SER A 299 -1.76 16.90 -6.44
C SER A 299 -1.50 15.93 -7.61
N VAL A 300 -1.86 16.32 -8.83
CA VAL A 300 -1.45 15.60 -10.05
C VAL A 300 0.07 15.63 -10.22
N ALA A 301 0.74 16.76 -9.94
CA ALA A 301 2.19 16.85 -9.96
C ALA A 301 2.88 16.04 -8.83
N ARG A 302 2.23 15.88 -7.67
CA ARG A 302 2.67 14.94 -6.60
C ARG A 302 2.61 13.50 -7.09
N ALA A 303 1.53 13.08 -7.74
CA ALA A 303 1.42 11.76 -8.35
C ALA A 303 2.48 11.50 -9.42
N ALA A 304 2.75 12.47 -10.30
CA ALA A 304 3.83 12.39 -11.29
C ALA A 304 5.22 12.23 -10.64
N LYS A 305 5.45 12.88 -9.49
CA LYS A 305 6.68 12.73 -8.70
C LYS A 305 6.76 11.36 -8.03
N MET A 306 5.68 10.88 -7.41
CA MET A 306 5.61 9.54 -6.81
C MET A 306 5.91 8.45 -7.85
N GLY A 307 5.30 8.55 -9.04
CA GLY A 307 5.61 7.70 -10.19
C GLY A 307 7.08 7.76 -10.66
N ASP A 308 7.82 8.84 -10.37
CA ASP A 308 9.24 8.90 -10.70
C ASP A 308 10.10 8.02 -9.76
N TYR A 309 9.82 8.08 -8.45
CA TYR A 309 10.50 7.31 -7.41
C TYR A 309 10.06 5.84 -7.39
N LEU A 310 8.79 5.58 -7.70
CA LEU A 310 8.23 4.23 -7.83
C LEU A 310 8.99 3.35 -8.84
N ARG A 311 9.77 3.94 -9.77
CA ARG A 311 10.71 3.21 -10.63
C ARG A 311 11.73 2.36 -9.86
N TYR A 312 11.98 2.60 -8.57
CA TYR A 312 12.79 1.71 -7.74
C TYR A 312 12.20 0.29 -7.61
N SER A 313 10.87 0.13 -7.65
CA SER A 313 10.20 -1.18 -7.69
C SER A 313 10.45 -1.98 -8.98
N MET A 314 11.12 -1.38 -9.98
CA MET A 314 11.41 -2.06 -11.25
C MET A 314 12.78 -2.73 -11.27
N PHE A 315 13.55 -2.67 -10.19
CA PHE A 315 14.92 -3.16 -10.10
C PHE A 315 15.04 -4.34 -9.14
N ASP A 316 15.90 -5.29 -9.50
CA ASP A 316 16.35 -6.35 -8.62
C ASP A 316 16.84 -5.82 -7.26
N LYS A 317 16.54 -6.55 -6.18
CA LYS A 317 16.84 -6.18 -4.78
C LYS A 317 18.24 -5.58 -4.60
N TYR A 318 19.28 -6.24 -5.08
CA TYR A 318 20.67 -5.78 -4.98
C TYR A 318 21.24 -5.34 -6.33
N PHE A 319 20.36 -4.88 -7.22
CA PHE A 319 20.67 -4.46 -8.59
C PHE A 319 21.46 -5.53 -9.37
N LYS A 320 21.26 -6.83 -9.12
CA LYS A 320 21.82 -7.89 -9.97
C LYS A 320 21.23 -7.81 -11.38
N GLN A 321 21.97 -8.27 -12.37
CA GLN A 321 21.45 -8.38 -13.73
C GLN A 321 20.23 -9.31 -13.76
N ILE A 322 19.22 -8.94 -14.54
CA ILE A 322 18.03 -9.77 -14.75
C ILE A 322 18.35 -10.96 -15.65
N GLY A 323 17.90 -12.13 -15.22
CA GLY A 323 17.93 -13.38 -15.97
C GLY A 323 19.12 -14.29 -15.62
N ASP A 324 18.81 -15.58 -15.49
CA ASP A 324 19.77 -16.68 -15.17
C ASP A 324 20.58 -16.46 -13.86
N CYS A 325 20.12 -15.57 -12.98
CA CYS A 325 20.77 -15.25 -11.72
C CYS A 325 20.52 -16.36 -10.67
N THR A 326 21.46 -17.30 -10.59
CA THR A 326 21.30 -18.59 -9.88
C THR A 326 22.42 -18.90 -8.87
N SER A 327 23.25 -17.90 -8.55
CA SER A 327 24.23 -17.94 -7.45
C SER A 327 24.59 -16.51 -7.01
N PRO A 328 24.58 -16.16 -5.72
CA PRO A 328 24.84 -14.78 -5.27
C PRO A 328 26.21 -14.25 -5.71
N THR A 329 27.25 -15.10 -5.69
CA THR A 329 28.61 -14.75 -6.15
C THR A 329 28.82 -14.99 -7.65
N GLY A 330 27.95 -15.77 -8.31
CA GLY A 330 27.98 -16.01 -9.76
C GLY A 330 27.19 -14.98 -10.58
N CYS A 331 26.13 -14.40 -10.02
CA CYS A 331 25.29 -13.42 -10.71
C CYS A 331 26.06 -12.12 -11.01
N PRO A 332 26.06 -11.67 -12.28
CA PRO A 332 26.62 -10.37 -12.64
C PRO A 332 25.96 -9.22 -11.86
N ALA A 333 26.78 -8.31 -11.37
CA ALA A 333 26.33 -7.00 -10.90
C ALA A 333 25.73 -6.22 -12.08
N GLY A 334 24.53 -5.67 -11.92
CA GLY A 334 23.86 -4.88 -12.95
C GLY A 334 24.51 -3.52 -13.18
N SER A 335 24.36 -3.00 -14.39
CA SER A 335 24.82 -1.66 -14.77
C SER A 335 23.81 -0.97 -15.68
N GLY A 336 23.61 0.33 -15.46
CA GLY A 336 22.56 1.08 -16.15
C GLY A 336 21.19 0.42 -15.94
N ARG A 337 20.58 -0.06 -17.02
CA ARG A 337 19.24 -0.67 -17.03
C ARG A 337 19.24 -2.20 -17.01
N SER A 338 20.40 -2.87 -16.90
CA SER A 338 20.46 -4.36 -16.98
C SER A 338 19.91 -5.09 -15.76
N SER A 339 19.71 -4.38 -14.64
CA SER A 339 19.06 -4.85 -13.42
C SER A 339 17.58 -4.46 -13.32
N GLN A 340 17.01 -3.84 -14.37
CA GLN A 340 15.61 -3.44 -14.39
C GLN A 340 14.74 -4.53 -15.04
N HIS A 341 13.85 -5.15 -14.27
CA HIS A 341 12.86 -6.11 -14.77
C HIS A 341 11.60 -5.44 -15.32
N TYR A 342 11.37 -4.16 -15.00
CA TYR A 342 10.24 -3.33 -15.48
C TYR A 342 8.85 -3.79 -15.03
N LEU A 343 8.76 -4.60 -13.98
CA LEU A 343 7.50 -4.90 -13.27
C LEU A 343 7.43 -4.04 -12.01
N LEU A 344 6.27 -4.00 -11.35
CA LEU A 344 6.19 -3.54 -9.97
C LEU A 344 6.52 -4.74 -9.06
N SER A 345 7.68 -4.68 -8.40
CA SER A 345 8.10 -5.68 -7.40
C SER A 345 7.26 -5.63 -6.13
N TRP A 346 7.51 -6.52 -5.16
CA TRP A 346 6.79 -6.50 -3.88
C TRP A 346 7.12 -5.27 -3.03
N TYR A 347 8.36 -4.78 -3.13
CA TYR A 347 8.80 -3.57 -2.45
C TYR A 347 9.97 -2.87 -3.15
N TYR A 348 10.17 -1.62 -2.79
CA TYR A 348 11.52 -1.07 -2.67
C TYR A 348 11.70 -0.53 -1.26
N ALA A 349 12.93 -0.49 -0.77
CA ALA A 349 13.22 0.00 0.57
C ALA A 349 14.48 0.86 0.59
N TRP A 350 14.56 1.77 1.57
CA TRP A 350 15.70 2.65 1.76
C TRP A 350 15.92 2.93 3.24
N GLY A 351 17.17 3.14 3.62
CA GLY A 351 17.54 3.37 5.02
C GLY A 351 18.88 4.08 5.17
N GLY A 352 19.22 4.44 6.41
CA GLY A 352 20.47 5.12 6.70
C GLY A 352 20.75 5.30 8.19
N ALA A 353 21.98 5.72 8.50
CA ALA A 353 22.40 5.99 9.86
C ALA A 353 21.56 7.11 10.51
N ALA A 354 21.14 6.90 11.76
CA ALA A 354 20.44 7.86 12.61
C ALA A 354 21.30 8.25 13.82
N GLY A 355 20.99 9.35 14.50
CA GLY A 355 21.56 9.68 15.83
C GLY A 355 23.10 9.71 15.94
N GLY A 356 23.82 9.91 14.83
CA GLY A 356 25.30 9.86 14.77
C GLY A 356 25.92 8.52 14.32
N GLY A 357 25.11 7.54 13.91
CA GLY A 357 25.49 6.14 13.60
C GLY A 357 26.39 5.86 12.38
N GLY A 358 27.27 6.78 11.98
CA GLY A 358 28.36 6.47 11.03
C GLY A 358 28.18 6.91 9.57
N GLY A 359 27.13 7.66 9.23
CA GLY A 359 27.09 8.44 7.98
C GLY A 359 27.03 7.62 6.68
N TRP A 360 26.23 6.56 6.66
CA TRP A 360 25.91 5.72 5.50
C TRP A 360 24.41 5.73 5.21
N ALA A 361 24.02 5.35 3.98
CA ALA A 361 22.63 5.09 3.58
C ALA A 361 22.59 4.03 2.47
N TRP A 362 21.46 3.33 2.32
CA TRP A 362 21.26 2.24 1.36
C TRP A 362 19.89 2.30 0.67
N ARG A 363 19.78 1.62 -0.47
CA ARG A 363 18.54 1.39 -1.24
C ARG A 363 18.54 0.00 -1.86
N ILE A 364 17.37 -0.62 -1.90
CA ILE A 364 17.10 -1.89 -2.59
C ILE A 364 15.78 -1.78 -3.35
N GLY A 365 15.69 -2.43 -4.50
CA GLY A 365 14.40 -2.79 -5.10
C GLY A 365 13.91 -4.11 -4.51
N ASP A 366 13.31 -4.97 -5.34
CA ASP A 366 13.04 -6.36 -5.00
C ASP A 366 13.12 -7.24 -6.26
N GLY A 367 13.60 -8.47 -6.10
CA GLY A 367 13.76 -9.43 -7.19
C GLY A 367 12.47 -10.19 -7.55
N ALA A 368 11.47 -10.20 -6.66
CA ALA A 368 10.18 -10.84 -6.89
C ALA A 368 9.17 -9.88 -7.53
N SER A 369 8.14 -10.41 -8.19
CA SER A 369 7.03 -9.62 -8.72
C SER A 369 5.75 -10.45 -8.72
N HIS A 370 4.68 -9.91 -8.13
CA HIS A 370 3.37 -10.56 -8.03
C HIS A 370 2.38 -9.96 -9.04
N GLN A 371 1.53 -10.78 -9.67
CA GLN A 371 0.54 -10.29 -10.64
C GLN A 371 -0.41 -9.24 -10.04
N GLY A 372 -0.81 -9.45 -8.77
CA GLY A 372 -1.66 -8.55 -7.99
C GLY A 372 -1.11 -7.12 -7.81
N TYR A 373 0.20 -6.94 -7.93
CA TYR A 373 0.87 -5.64 -7.74
C TYR A 373 0.95 -4.83 -9.04
N GLN A 374 0.78 -5.47 -10.19
CA GLN A 374 0.95 -4.78 -11.47
C GLN A 374 -0.18 -3.76 -11.68
N ASN A 375 0.17 -2.63 -12.30
CA ASN A 375 -0.74 -1.55 -12.63
C ASN A 375 -0.40 -0.98 -14.02
N PRO A 376 -0.81 -1.68 -15.09
CA PRO A 376 -0.48 -1.25 -16.45
C PRO A 376 -1.24 0.03 -16.82
N PHE A 377 -2.33 0.36 -16.13
CA PHE A 377 -3.00 1.66 -16.23
C PHE A 377 -2.14 2.81 -15.73
N ALA A 378 -1.59 2.73 -14.52
CA ALA A 378 -0.65 3.73 -14.00
C ALA A 378 0.60 3.84 -14.89
N ALA A 379 1.14 2.71 -15.38
CA ALA A 379 2.27 2.71 -16.31
C ALA A 379 1.95 3.40 -17.64
N TRP A 380 0.74 3.23 -18.17
CA TRP A 380 0.24 3.98 -19.32
C TRP A 380 0.10 5.47 -19.02
N ALA A 381 -0.54 5.85 -17.90
CA ALA A 381 -0.73 7.24 -17.51
C ALA A 381 0.62 7.98 -17.38
N LEU A 382 1.58 7.43 -16.64
CA LEU A 382 2.93 7.99 -16.43
C LEU A 382 3.79 8.04 -17.71
N SER A 383 3.43 7.27 -18.76
CA SER A 383 4.16 7.25 -20.04
C SER A 383 3.44 7.96 -21.19
N THR A 384 2.18 8.37 -21.04
CA THR A 384 1.37 8.97 -22.12
C THR A 384 0.69 10.28 -21.77
N VAL A 385 0.27 10.48 -20.52
CA VAL A 385 -0.48 11.67 -20.08
C VAL A 385 0.52 12.78 -19.70
N PRO A 386 0.51 13.95 -20.36
CA PRO A 386 1.53 14.99 -20.15
C PRO A 386 1.63 15.48 -18.70
N GLU A 387 0.50 15.65 -18.03
CA GLU A 387 0.39 16.16 -16.66
C GLU A 387 0.91 15.17 -15.61
N LEU A 388 0.86 13.87 -15.92
CA LEU A 388 1.36 12.77 -15.07
C LEU A 388 2.74 12.27 -15.48
N THR A 389 3.28 12.69 -16.62
CA THR A 389 4.61 12.26 -17.08
C THR A 389 5.68 12.76 -16.09
N PRO A 390 6.47 11.88 -15.45
CA PRO A 390 7.46 12.30 -14.46
C PRO A 390 8.57 13.18 -15.04
N ARG A 391 9.24 13.95 -14.18
CA ARG A 391 10.19 15.01 -14.60
C ARG A 391 11.57 14.46 -14.97
N SER A 392 11.94 13.27 -14.53
CA SER A 392 13.24 12.66 -14.83
C SER A 392 13.35 12.26 -16.31
N PRO A 393 14.45 12.58 -17.01
CA PRO A 393 14.60 12.38 -18.46
C PRO A 393 14.26 10.99 -19.00
N SER A 394 14.57 9.92 -18.25
CA SER A 394 14.32 8.53 -18.67
C SER A 394 13.00 7.93 -18.16
N ALA A 395 12.29 8.59 -17.24
CA ALA A 395 11.12 8.02 -16.60
C ALA A 395 10.00 7.65 -17.58
N LYS A 396 9.76 8.50 -18.59
CA LYS A 396 8.77 8.22 -19.65
C LYS A 396 9.08 6.93 -20.44
N SER A 397 10.35 6.69 -20.76
CA SER A 397 10.78 5.47 -21.45
C SER A 397 10.75 4.24 -20.55
N ASP A 398 11.09 4.39 -19.26
CA ASP A 398 11.03 3.28 -18.30
C ASP A 398 9.57 2.85 -18.08
N TRP A 399 8.63 3.80 -17.91
CA TRP A 399 7.20 3.50 -17.76
C TRP A 399 6.55 2.94 -19.02
N SER A 400 6.94 3.41 -20.22
CA SER A 400 6.48 2.82 -21.49
C SER A 400 6.96 1.38 -21.67
N THR A 401 8.19 1.09 -21.24
CA THR A 401 8.74 -0.27 -21.20
C THR A 401 8.01 -1.12 -20.16
N SER A 402 7.70 -0.55 -18.99
CA SER A 402 6.95 -1.22 -17.93
C SER A 402 5.52 -1.56 -18.34
N LEU A 403 4.77 -0.65 -18.99
CA LEU A 403 3.45 -0.95 -19.56
C LEU A 403 3.49 -2.19 -20.46
N THR A 404 4.47 -2.24 -21.38
CA THR A 404 4.64 -3.37 -22.29
C THR A 404 4.94 -4.65 -21.50
N ARG A 405 5.91 -4.59 -20.58
CA ARG A 405 6.35 -5.72 -19.78
C ARG A 405 5.26 -6.29 -18.86
N GLN A 406 4.45 -5.43 -18.25
CA GLN A 406 3.33 -5.84 -17.39
C GLN A 406 2.24 -6.57 -18.20
N LEU A 407 1.90 -6.09 -19.39
CA LEU A 407 0.95 -6.78 -20.28
C LEU A 407 1.48 -8.13 -20.80
N GLU A 408 2.78 -8.22 -21.08
CA GLU A 408 3.45 -9.49 -21.38
C GLU A 408 3.40 -10.46 -20.19
N PHE A 409 3.57 -9.95 -18.96
CA PHE A 409 3.55 -10.73 -17.72
C PHE A 409 2.17 -11.31 -17.42
N PHE A 410 1.10 -10.50 -17.52
CA PHE A 410 -0.28 -10.98 -17.43
C PHE A 410 -0.57 -12.08 -18.46
N ARG A 411 -0.13 -11.89 -19.71
CA ARG A 411 -0.32 -12.90 -20.77
C ARG A 411 0.46 -14.18 -20.50
N TRP A 412 1.66 -14.06 -19.93
CA TRP A 412 2.47 -15.20 -19.55
C TRP A 412 1.87 -16.00 -18.38
N LEU A 413 1.22 -15.32 -17.43
CA LEU A 413 0.64 -15.95 -16.23
C LEU A 413 -0.82 -16.40 -16.40
N GLN A 414 -1.47 -16.05 -17.51
CA GLN A 414 -2.86 -16.44 -17.73
C GLN A 414 -2.98 -17.97 -17.93
N SER A 415 -3.70 -18.60 -17.01
CA SER A 415 -4.00 -20.05 -16.99
C SER A 415 -4.78 -20.53 -18.20
N ALA A 416 -4.90 -21.86 -18.35
CA ALA A 416 -5.75 -22.50 -19.33
C ALA A 416 -7.22 -22.05 -19.21
N GLU A 417 -7.73 -21.85 -18.00
CA GLU A 417 -9.10 -21.43 -17.69
C GLU A 417 -9.29 -19.91 -17.92
N GLY A 418 -8.47 -19.07 -17.27
CA GLY A 418 -8.51 -17.61 -17.47
C GLY A 418 -7.93 -16.76 -16.34
N GLY A 419 -7.86 -17.28 -15.11
CA GLY A 419 -7.21 -16.63 -13.96
C GLY A 419 -5.70 -16.48 -14.14
N ILE A 420 -5.09 -15.53 -13.41
CA ILE A 420 -3.67 -15.14 -13.53
C ILE A 420 -2.84 -15.76 -12.40
N ALA A 421 -1.83 -16.56 -12.73
CA ALA A 421 -0.92 -17.20 -11.76
C ALA A 421 0.04 -16.21 -11.07
N GLY A 422 0.72 -16.65 -10.00
CA GLY A 422 1.41 -15.79 -9.03
C GLY A 422 2.38 -14.76 -9.63
N GLY A 423 3.50 -15.21 -10.21
CA GLY A 423 4.48 -14.29 -10.75
C GLY A 423 5.84 -14.90 -11.08
N CYS A 424 6.91 -14.16 -10.76
CA CYS A 424 8.28 -14.60 -10.96
C CYS A 424 9.26 -13.98 -9.96
N THR A 425 10.46 -14.55 -9.88
CA THR A 425 11.59 -13.97 -9.14
C THR A 425 12.92 -14.04 -9.90
N ASN A 426 13.74 -12.99 -9.78
CA ASN A 426 15.15 -12.98 -10.17
C ASN A 426 16.08 -13.53 -9.05
N SER A 427 15.55 -13.74 -7.85
CA SER A 427 16.26 -14.25 -6.67
C SER A 427 15.49 -15.44 -6.08
N TRP A 428 15.82 -16.66 -6.51
CA TRP A 428 15.14 -17.87 -6.02
C TRP A 428 15.42 -18.09 -4.52
N GLU A 429 14.36 -18.37 -3.74
CA GLU A 429 14.35 -18.33 -2.27
C GLU A 429 14.98 -17.04 -1.67
N GLY A 430 14.93 -15.92 -2.42
CA GLY A 430 15.48 -14.63 -2.02
C GLY A 430 17.00 -14.57 -1.74
N GLN A 431 17.74 -15.61 -2.12
CA GLN A 431 19.19 -15.76 -1.92
C GLN A 431 19.96 -16.02 -3.23
N TYR A 432 19.37 -15.64 -4.36
CA TYR A 432 19.86 -15.96 -5.71
C TYR A 432 20.14 -17.46 -5.89
N GLY A 433 19.22 -18.31 -5.38
CA GLY A 433 19.33 -19.76 -5.48
C GLY A 433 19.14 -20.30 -6.89
N SER A 434 19.35 -21.60 -7.07
CA SER A 434 19.01 -22.29 -8.32
C SER A 434 17.55 -22.79 -8.26
N PRO A 435 16.66 -22.36 -9.17
CA PRO A 435 15.30 -22.88 -9.23
C PRO A 435 15.29 -24.36 -9.65
N PRO A 436 14.18 -25.10 -9.42
CA PRO A 436 14.01 -26.47 -9.89
C PRO A 436 14.29 -26.66 -11.39
N ALA A 437 14.80 -27.82 -11.77
CA ALA A 437 15.17 -28.09 -13.16
C ALA A 437 13.96 -28.01 -14.10
N GLY A 438 14.06 -27.14 -15.12
CA GLY A 438 12.99 -26.90 -16.07
C GLY A 438 11.86 -25.99 -15.56
N THR A 439 12.09 -25.21 -14.49
CA THR A 439 11.20 -24.08 -14.14
C THR A 439 11.11 -23.10 -15.32
N PRO A 440 9.90 -22.73 -15.78
CA PRO A 440 9.69 -21.74 -16.83
C PRO A 440 10.23 -20.37 -16.42
N THR A 441 10.60 -19.54 -17.39
CA THR A 441 11.11 -18.19 -17.13
C THR A 441 10.37 -17.09 -17.90
N PHE A 442 10.36 -15.90 -17.31
CA PHE A 442 9.90 -14.65 -17.91
C PHE A 442 11.07 -13.68 -17.97
N TYR A 443 11.59 -13.41 -19.16
CA TYR A 443 12.85 -12.66 -19.36
C TYR A 443 14.03 -13.20 -18.51
N GLY A 444 14.04 -14.51 -18.25
CA GLY A 444 15.07 -15.19 -17.44
C GLY A 444 14.80 -15.21 -15.92
N MET A 445 13.77 -14.52 -15.43
CA MET A 445 13.29 -14.66 -14.04
C MET A 445 12.46 -15.93 -13.91
N ALA A 446 12.63 -16.69 -12.83
CA ALA A 446 11.97 -17.98 -12.63
C ALA A 446 10.50 -17.83 -12.24
N TYR A 447 9.62 -18.66 -12.81
CA TYR A 447 8.21 -18.74 -12.40
C TYR A 447 8.07 -19.13 -10.93
N ASP A 448 7.29 -18.32 -10.21
CA ASP A 448 6.88 -18.57 -8.85
C ASP A 448 5.35 -18.49 -8.78
N TRP A 449 4.74 -19.47 -8.14
CA TRP A 449 3.28 -19.57 -8.01
C TRP A 449 2.77 -18.85 -6.75
N GLN A 450 3.67 -18.56 -5.80
CA GLN A 450 3.40 -17.90 -4.52
C GLN A 450 4.46 -16.81 -4.18
N PRO A 451 4.73 -15.83 -5.08
CA PRO A 451 5.79 -14.85 -4.84
C PRO A 451 5.78 -14.21 -3.45
N VAL A 452 6.96 -14.20 -2.83
CA VAL A 452 7.31 -13.57 -1.55
C VAL A 452 6.78 -14.25 -0.29
N TYR A 453 5.53 -14.67 -0.21
CA TYR A 453 4.97 -15.24 1.02
C TYR A 453 4.18 -16.53 0.79
N HIS A 454 4.39 -17.48 1.69
CA HIS A 454 3.99 -18.88 1.61
C HIS A 454 2.99 -19.28 2.71
N ASP A 455 2.89 -18.51 3.80
CA ASP A 455 1.89 -18.72 4.86
C ASP A 455 0.96 -17.50 5.02
N PRO A 456 -0.20 -17.48 4.34
CA PRO A 456 -0.63 -18.41 3.28
C PRO A 456 0.02 -18.10 1.91
N PRO A 457 -0.03 -19.00 0.92
CA PRO A 457 0.55 -18.76 -0.41
C PRO A 457 -0.05 -17.56 -1.14
N SER A 458 0.80 -16.65 -1.62
CA SER A 458 0.42 -15.29 -2.02
C SER A 458 -0.73 -15.17 -3.01
N ASN A 459 -0.79 -16.05 -4.01
CA ASN A 459 -1.76 -15.97 -5.11
C ASN A 459 -2.95 -16.93 -4.91
N ASN A 460 -3.10 -17.53 -3.72
CA ASN A 460 -4.32 -18.25 -3.38
C ASN A 460 -5.48 -17.29 -3.07
N TRP A 461 -5.21 -16.05 -2.63
CA TRP A 461 -6.27 -15.08 -2.36
C TRP A 461 -6.83 -14.50 -3.67
N PHE A 462 -8.13 -14.67 -3.90
CA PHE A 462 -8.81 -14.21 -5.11
C PHE A 462 -8.84 -12.68 -5.25
N GLY A 463 -8.70 -11.90 -4.17
CA GLY A 463 -8.60 -10.44 -4.23
C GLY A 463 -7.49 -9.93 -5.15
N MET A 464 -6.37 -10.66 -5.22
CA MET A 464 -5.27 -10.37 -6.15
C MET A 464 -5.69 -10.46 -7.62
N GLN A 465 -6.71 -11.26 -7.98
CA GLN A 465 -7.25 -11.29 -9.33
C GLN A 465 -8.04 -10.01 -9.61
N CYS A 466 -8.94 -9.64 -8.71
CA CYS A 466 -9.83 -8.48 -8.88
C CYS A 466 -9.04 -7.17 -8.94
N TRP A 467 -8.12 -6.91 -8.00
CA TRP A 467 -7.34 -5.67 -7.97
C TRP A 467 -6.46 -5.48 -9.22
N ALA A 468 -5.82 -6.56 -9.69
CA ALA A 468 -5.00 -6.51 -10.89
C ALA A 468 -5.84 -6.33 -12.15
N MET A 469 -6.89 -7.13 -12.32
CA MET A 469 -7.71 -7.11 -13.53
C MET A 469 -8.60 -5.87 -13.62
N GLU A 470 -8.95 -5.22 -12.51
CA GLU A 470 -9.57 -3.89 -12.50
C GLU A 470 -8.69 -2.87 -13.23
N ARG A 471 -7.38 -2.83 -12.91
CA ARG A 471 -6.40 -1.95 -13.56
C ARG A 471 -6.22 -2.30 -15.05
N VAL A 472 -6.34 -3.57 -15.42
CA VAL A 472 -6.34 -3.99 -16.83
C VAL A 472 -7.62 -3.53 -17.55
N ALA A 473 -8.78 -3.60 -16.88
CA ALA A 473 -10.07 -3.13 -17.39
C ALA A 473 -10.10 -1.62 -17.59
N GLU A 474 -9.57 -0.83 -16.64
CA GLU A 474 -9.40 0.61 -16.78
C GLU A 474 -8.49 0.98 -17.96
N LEU A 475 -7.38 0.26 -18.15
CA LEU A 475 -6.51 0.46 -19.32
C LEU A 475 -7.24 0.15 -20.62
N TYR A 476 -7.99 -0.96 -20.69
CA TYR A 476 -8.79 -1.28 -21.86
C TYR A 476 -9.84 -0.18 -22.13
N TYR A 477 -10.57 0.25 -21.10
CA TYR A 477 -11.57 1.30 -21.19
C TYR A 477 -10.99 2.62 -21.68
N ALA A 478 -9.97 3.16 -21.01
CA ALA A 478 -9.41 4.48 -21.31
C ALA A 478 -8.63 4.54 -22.62
N SER A 479 -7.92 3.46 -23.00
CA SER A 479 -7.00 3.47 -24.15
C SER A 479 -7.41 2.60 -25.35
N GLY A 480 -8.32 1.64 -25.17
CA GLY A 480 -8.63 0.63 -26.18
C GLY A 480 -7.50 -0.38 -26.42
N ASN A 481 -6.62 -0.61 -25.43
CA ASN A 481 -5.47 -1.51 -25.57
C ASN A 481 -5.92 -2.96 -25.89
N ALA A 482 -5.55 -3.44 -27.09
CA ALA A 482 -5.96 -4.75 -27.59
C ALA A 482 -5.37 -5.95 -26.81
N THR A 483 -4.23 -5.78 -26.12
CA THR A 483 -3.69 -6.83 -25.25
C THR A 483 -4.47 -6.91 -23.94
N ALA A 484 -4.81 -5.75 -23.36
CA ALA A 484 -5.70 -5.69 -22.20
C ALA A 484 -7.08 -6.29 -22.52
N GLN A 485 -7.65 -5.97 -23.69
CA GLN A 485 -8.88 -6.58 -24.18
C GLN A 485 -8.80 -8.12 -24.20
N ALA A 486 -7.81 -8.70 -24.88
CA ALA A 486 -7.69 -10.15 -25.03
C ALA A 486 -7.47 -10.88 -23.68
N LEU A 487 -6.79 -10.24 -22.73
CA LEU A 487 -6.64 -10.76 -21.36
C LEU A 487 -8.00 -10.78 -20.63
N LEU A 488 -8.75 -9.68 -20.71
CA LEU A 488 -10.06 -9.53 -20.08
C LEU A 488 -11.11 -10.45 -20.68
N GLU A 489 -11.19 -10.57 -22.02
CA GLU A 489 -12.15 -11.46 -22.69
C GLU A 489 -12.09 -12.89 -22.12
N LYS A 490 -10.88 -13.41 -21.88
CA LYS A 490 -10.68 -14.73 -21.28
C LYS A 490 -10.95 -14.75 -19.77
N TRP A 491 -10.48 -13.75 -19.03
CA TRP A 491 -10.64 -13.68 -17.57
C TRP A 491 -12.10 -13.47 -17.15
N VAL A 492 -12.83 -12.59 -17.84
CA VAL A 492 -14.26 -12.34 -17.64
C VAL A 492 -15.08 -13.59 -17.96
N ALA A 493 -14.78 -14.29 -19.07
CA ALA A 493 -15.43 -15.55 -19.41
C ALA A 493 -15.19 -16.66 -18.37
N TRP A 494 -14.06 -16.64 -17.65
CA TRP A 494 -13.77 -17.55 -16.54
C TRP A 494 -14.52 -17.18 -15.26
N VAL A 495 -14.53 -15.91 -14.86
CA VAL A 495 -15.02 -15.47 -13.54
C VAL A 495 -16.53 -15.26 -13.49
N THR A 496 -17.15 -14.74 -14.55
CA THR A 496 -18.58 -14.37 -14.54
C THR A 496 -19.52 -15.54 -14.20
N PRO A 497 -19.30 -16.78 -14.66
CA PRO A 497 -20.10 -17.95 -14.24
C PRO A 497 -20.00 -18.31 -12.75
N GLU A 498 -18.99 -17.80 -12.05
CA GLU A 498 -18.65 -18.15 -10.65
C GLU A 498 -19.28 -17.17 -9.64
N ILE A 499 -20.03 -16.19 -10.12
CA ILE A 499 -20.70 -15.15 -9.34
C ILE A 499 -22.18 -15.51 -9.19
N THR A 500 -22.68 -15.49 -7.95
CA THR A 500 -24.13 -15.42 -7.69
C THR A 500 -24.43 -14.18 -6.87
N ALA A 501 -25.51 -13.46 -7.20
CA ALA A 501 -25.97 -12.29 -6.47
C ALA A 501 -27.51 -12.21 -6.56
N GLU A 502 -28.16 -12.10 -5.41
CA GLU A 502 -29.61 -12.15 -5.23
C GLU A 502 -30.12 -10.86 -4.58
N ALA A 503 -31.38 -10.50 -4.85
CA ALA A 503 -31.98 -9.24 -4.41
C ALA A 503 -32.24 -9.14 -2.89
N ASP A 504 -32.00 -10.21 -2.12
CA ASP A 504 -32.06 -10.20 -0.65
C ASP A 504 -30.70 -9.89 0.02
N GLY A 505 -29.66 -9.62 -0.78
CA GLY A 505 -28.30 -9.39 -0.32
C GLY A 505 -27.43 -10.62 -0.28
N THR A 506 -27.95 -11.82 -0.58
CA THR A 506 -27.13 -13.02 -0.71
C THR A 506 -26.25 -12.91 -1.96
N PHE A 507 -24.93 -12.99 -1.78
CA PHE A 507 -23.99 -13.15 -2.89
C PHE A 507 -22.95 -14.22 -2.60
N ARG A 508 -22.18 -14.61 -3.63
CA ARG A 508 -21.07 -15.56 -3.54
C ARG A 508 -20.10 -15.28 -4.68
N ILE A 509 -18.83 -15.16 -4.33
CA ILE A 509 -17.71 -15.00 -5.25
C ILE A 509 -16.60 -16.00 -4.89
N PRO A 510 -15.63 -16.28 -5.78
CA PRO A 510 -14.43 -17.03 -5.39
C PRO A 510 -13.70 -16.32 -4.23
N ALA A 511 -13.03 -17.09 -3.37
CA ALA A 511 -12.24 -16.57 -2.25
C ALA A 511 -10.82 -17.16 -2.24
N THR A 512 -10.74 -18.50 -2.23
CA THR A 512 -9.47 -19.24 -2.22
C THR A 512 -9.29 -19.98 -3.54
N LEU A 513 -8.15 -19.77 -4.19
CA LEU A 513 -7.72 -20.42 -5.42
C LEU A 513 -6.72 -21.54 -5.12
N SER A 514 -6.70 -22.55 -5.99
CA SER A 514 -5.67 -23.59 -6.01
C SER A 514 -5.04 -23.67 -7.40
N TRP A 515 -3.71 -23.59 -7.43
CA TRP A 515 -2.89 -23.57 -8.65
C TRP A 515 -2.24 -24.93 -8.90
N GLN A 516 -2.22 -25.36 -10.16
CA GLN A 516 -1.53 -26.60 -10.57
C GLN A 516 -0.75 -26.39 -11.87
N GLY A 517 0.41 -27.04 -11.96
CA GLY A 517 1.28 -26.95 -13.14
C GLY A 517 1.99 -25.59 -13.24
N ARG A 518 2.25 -25.14 -14.47
CA ARG A 518 3.15 -23.99 -14.74
C ARG A 518 2.96 -23.44 -16.16
N PRO A 519 3.23 -22.14 -16.41
CA PRO A 519 3.16 -21.58 -17.75
C PRO A 519 4.24 -22.17 -18.68
N ASP A 520 4.11 -21.91 -19.98
CA ASP A 520 5.21 -22.11 -20.92
C ASP A 520 6.33 -21.07 -20.64
N THR A 521 7.59 -21.36 -20.99
CA THR A 521 8.64 -20.32 -20.93
C THR A 521 8.30 -19.17 -21.87
N TRP A 522 8.39 -17.94 -21.39
CA TRP A 522 8.01 -16.75 -22.17
C TRP A 522 8.88 -16.58 -23.41
N ASN A 523 8.23 -16.33 -24.54
CA ASN A 523 8.87 -15.94 -25.78
C ASN A 523 8.01 -14.84 -26.44
N PRO A 524 8.43 -13.56 -26.43
CA PRO A 524 7.60 -12.47 -26.96
C PRO A 524 7.33 -12.59 -28.47
N ALA A 525 8.18 -13.31 -29.22
CA ALA A 525 7.97 -13.55 -30.66
C ALA A 525 7.02 -14.73 -30.94
N SER A 526 6.81 -15.62 -29.98
CA SER A 526 5.86 -16.73 -30.08
C SER A 526 5.38 -17.15 -28.69
N PRO A 527 4.48 -16.39 -28.05
CA PRO A 527 4.01 -16.70 -26.70
C PRO A 527 3.35 -18.08 -26.63
N GLY A 528 3.56 -18.77 -25.51
CA GLY A 528 2.99 -20.08 -25.25
C GLY A 528 1.46 -20.06 -25.09
N ALA A 529 0.89 -21.26 -25.00
CA ALA A 529 -0.54 -21.46 -24.82
C ALA A 529 -0.92 -21.75 -23.36
N ASN A 530 0.06 -21.99 -22.48
CA ASN A 530 -0.13 -22.29 -21.06
C ASN A 530 -1.07 -23.47 -20.80
N ALA A 531 -1.08 -24.44 -21.72
CA ALA A 531 -1.99 -25.60 -21.68
C ALA A 531 -1.74 -26.58 -20.51
N GLY A 532 -0.70 -26.34 -19.70
CA GLY A 532 -0.40 -27.07 -18.47
C GLY A 532 -0.34 -26.18 -17.22
N LEU A 533 -0.94 -24.98 -17.26
CA LEU A 533 -1.14 -24.09 -16.11
C LEU A 533 -2.64 -24.03 -15.80
N HIS A 534 -3.03 -24.47 -14.61
CA HIS A 534 -4.43 -24.60 -14.21
C HIS A 534 -4.73 -23.83 -12.94
N VAL A 535 -5.91 -23.21 -12.90
CA VAL A 535 -6.53 -22.65 -11.70
C VAL A 535 -7.84 -23.37 -11.39
N SER A 536 -8.13 -23.53 -10.11
CA SER A 536 -9.42 -23.99 -9.60
C SER A 536 -9.84 -23.19 -8.39
N ILE A 537 -11.14 -23.01 -8.19
CA ILE A 537 -11.69 -22.36 -7.01
C ILE A 537 -11.80 -23.41 -5.91
N ALA A 538 -10.98 -23.28 -4.88
CA ALA A 538 -11.01 -24.16 -3.72
C ALA A 538 -12.16 -23.78 -2.77
N GLU A 539 -12.36 -22.47 -2.57
CA GLU A 539 -13.38 -21.93 -1.67
C GLU A 539 -14.02 -20.66 -2.25
N TYR A 540 -15.25 -20.40 -1.84
CA TYR A 540 -16.02 -19.21 -2.19
C TYR A 540 -16.40 -18.49 -0.90
N GLY A 541 -16.58 -17.18 -0.98
CA GLY A 541 -16.92 -16.34 0.15
C GLY A 541 -17.74 -15.12 -0.25
N THR A 542 -17.82 -14.18 0.70
CA THR A 542 -18.66 -12.98 0.66
C THR A 542 -17.86 -11.73 1.01
N ASP A 543 -16.57 -11.68 0.65
CA ASP A 543 -15.73 -10.50 0.88
C ASP A 543 -16.30 -9.32 0.06
N VAL A 544 -16.84 -8.33 0.77
CA VAL A 544 -17.49 -7.16 0.19
C VAL A 544 -16.50 -6.25 -0.57
N GLY A 545 -15.24 -6.21 -0.13
CA GLY A 545 -14.19 -5.42 -0.76
C GLY A 545 -13.75 -6.04 -2.08
N VAL A 546 -13.49 -7.36 -2.08
CA VAL A 546 -13.16 -8.11 -3.29
C VAL A 546 -14.34 -8.14 -4.27
N ALA A 547 -15.56 -8.29 -3.79
CA ALA A 547 -16.76 -8.20 -4.61
C ALA A 547 -16.92 -6.82 -5.27
N SER A 548 -16.58 -5.72 -4.58
CA SER A 548 -16.58 -4.38 -5.18
C SER A 548 -15.54 -4.21 -6.28
N ALA A 549 -14.32 -4.75 -6.11
CA ALA A 549 -13.28 -4.73 -7.13
C ALA A 549 -13.64 -5.61 -8.34
N LEU A 550 -14.29 -6.76 -8.10
CA LEU A 550 -14.86 -7.59 -9.15
C LEU A 550 -15.93 -6.83 -9.95
N ALA A 551 -16.89 -6.19 -9.26
CA ALA A 551 -17.91 -5.37 -9.90
C ALA A 551 -17.30 -4.24 -10.74
N LYS A 552 -16.31 -3.49 -10.22
CA LYS A 552 -15.59 -2.46 -11.00
C LYS A 552 -14.89 -3.02 -12.24
N THR A 553 -14.21 -4.16 -12.10
CA THR A 553 -13.55 -4.85 -13.22
C THR A 553 -14.55 -5.18 -14.34
N LEU A 554 -15.68 -5.79 -13.98
CA LEU A 554 -16.75 -6.13 -14.92
C LEU A 554 -17.39 -4.88 -15.53
N THR A 555 -17.58 -3.81 -14.75
CA THR A 555 -18.16 -2.54 -15.20
C THR A 555 -17.30 -1.86 -16.27
N TYR A 556 -15.99 -1.68 -16.01
CA TYR A 556 -15.06 -1.07 -16.98
C TYR A 556 -14.91 -1.91 -18.25
N TYR A 557 -14.85 -3.25 -18.12
CA TYR A 557 -14.82 -4.15 -19.28
C TYR A 557 -16.11 -4.02 -20.10
N ALA A 558 -17.28 -4.16 -19.47
CA ALA A 558 -18.58 -4.13 -20.13
C ALA A 558 -18.82 -2.83 -20.88
N ALA A 559 -18.51 -1.69 -20.24
CA ALA A 559 -18.66 -0.36 -20.84
C ALA A 559 -17.76 -0.14 -22.06
N LYS A 560 -16.64 -0.85 -22.17
CA LYS A 560 -15.74 -0.79 -23.33
C LYS A 560 -16.08 -1.80 -24.42
N ALA A 561 -16.59 -2.96 -24.03
CA ALA A 561 -16.92 -4.07 -24.92
C ALA A 561 -18.35 -4.01 -25.49
N ASP A 562 -19.19 -3.06 -25.05
CA ASP A 562 -20.66 -3.06 -25.27
C ASP A 562 -21.35 -4.35 -24.75
N ASP A 563 -20.79 -4.95 -23.68
CA ASP A 563 -21.31 -6.20 -23.10
C ASP A 563 -22.32 -5.94 -21.98
N THR A 564 -23.58 -5.72 -22.38
CA THR A 564 -24.69 -5.48 -21.44
C THR A 564 -24.94 -6.66 -20.50
N ALA A 565 -24.65 -7.90 -20.89
CA ALA A 565 -24.87 -9.06 -20.02
C ALA A 565 -23.86 -9.09 -18.85
N THR A 566 -22.62 -8.67 -19.09
CA THR A 566 -21.63 -8.49 -18.03
C THR A 566 -21.93 -7.26 -17.17
N ALA A 567 -22.47 -6.18 -17.75
CA ALA A 567 -22.97 -5.02 -16.98
C ALA A 567 -24.10 -5.42 -16.01
N ASP A 568 -25.07 -6.23 -16.46
CA ASP A 568 -26.17 -6.74 -15.63
C ASP A 568 -25.69 -7.67 -14.49
N VAL A 569 -24.53 -8.31 -14.62
CA VAL A 569 -23.89 -9.08 -13.53
C VAL A 569 -23.24 -8.13 -12.52
N ALA A 570 -22.53 -7.10 -13.00
CA ALA A 570 -21.91 -6.10 -12.13
C ALA A 570 -22.96 -5.33 -11.30
N GLY A 571 -24.03 -4.84 -11.94
CA GLY A 571 -25.12 -4.13 -11.26
C GLY A 571 -25.79 -4.98 -10.18
N ARG A 572 -26.16 -6.23 -10.49
CA ARG A 572 -26.75 -7.15 -9.50
C ARG A 572 -25.83 -7.46 -8.32
N LEU A 573 -24.51 -7.54 -8.55
CA LEU A 573 -23.56 -7.70 -7.46
C LEU A 573 -23.49 -6.45 -6.57
N LEU A 574 -23.53 -5.25 -7.17
CA LEU A 574 -23.61 -3.99 -6.43
C LEU A 574 -24.93 -3.85 -5.63
N ASP A 575 -26.06 -4.28 -6.19
CA ASP A 575 -27.35 -4.29 -5.49
C ASP A 575 -27.35 -5.24 -4.29
N ALA A 576 -26.81 -6.45 -4.46
CA ALA A 576 -26.65 -7.41 -3.37
C ALA A 576 -25.70 -6.88 -2.28
N LEU A 577 -24.62 -6.20 -2.66
CA LEU A 577 -23.74 -5.52 -1.70
C LEU A 577 -24.48 -4.40 -0.95
N ALA A 578 -25.21 -3.53 -1.66
CA ALA A 578 -26.00 -2.45 -1.05
C ALA A 578 -27.08 -2.95 -0.06
N ALA A 579 -27.64 -4.14 -0.27
CA ALA A 579 -28.57 -4.78 0.65
C ALA A 579 -27.94 -5.23 1.99
N ASN A 580 -26.60 -5.31 2.08
CA ASN A 580 -25.84 -5.60 3.32
C ASN A 580 -25.38 -4.32 4.05
N ALA A 581 -26.06 -3.19 3.83
CA ALA A 581 -25.75 -1.93 4.50
C ALA A 581 -26.16 -1.91 5.99
N ASP A 582 -25.27 -1.44 6.86
CA ASP A 582 -25.51 -1.30 8.30
C ASP A 582 -25.30 0.16 8.79
N GLY A 583 -25.03 0.37 10.09
CA GLY A 583 -24.76 1.71 10.64
C GLY A 583 -23.40 2.31 10.28
N LEU A 584 -22.39 1.48 10.03
CA LEU A 584 -21.01 1.88 9.77
C LEU A 584 -20.66 1.86 8.28
N GLY A 585 -21.22 0.95 7.50
CA GLY A 585 -20.90 0.81 6.08
C GLY A 585 -21.78 -0.21 5.37
N ILE A 586 -21.13 -1.12 4.64
CA ILE A 586 -21.68 -2.34 4.04
C ILE A 586 -20.72 -3.46 4.42
N ALA A 587 -21.18 -4.42 5.22
CA ALA A 587 -20.35 -5.52 5.69
C ALA A 587 -21.18 -6.78 5.92
N VAL A 588 -20.52 -7.93 5.93
CA VAL A 588 -21.11 -9.23 6.24
C VAL A 588 -20.28 -9.93 7.31
N PRO A 589 -20.86 -10.86 8.09
CA PRO A 589 -20.10 -11.64 9.05
C PRO A 589 -19.07 -12.55 8.37
N GLU A 590 -17.85 -12.59 8.91
CA GLU A 590 -16.77 -13.50 8.52
C GLU A 590 -16.25 -14.28 9.74
N THR A 591 -15.96 -15.58 9.53
CA THR A 591 -15.45 -16.48 10.58
C THR A 591 -13.91 -16.51 10.55
N ARG A 592 -13.26 -16.16 11.66
CA ARG A 592 -11.80 -16.07 11.78
C ARG A 592 -11.20 -17.29 12.49
N ALA A 593 -11.26 -18.45 11.84
CA ALA A 593 -10.69 -19.70 12.36
C ALA A 593 -9.15 -19.68 12.46
N ASP A 594 -8.52 -18.71 11.79
CA ASP A 594 -7.11 -18.36 11.91
C ASP A 594 -6.78 -17.72 13.27
N TYR A 595 -7.73 -17.14 14.00
CA TYR A 595 -7.46 -16.48 15.30
C TYR A 595 -7.10 -17.43 16.44
N ARG A 596 -7.08 -18.75 16.19
CA ARG A 596 -6.32 -19.70 17.03
C ARG A 596 -4.83 -19.36 17.12
N ARG A 597 -4.27 -18.69 16.10
CA ARG A 597 -2.85 -18.32 15.98
C ARG A 597 -2.43 -17.14 16.87
N PHE A 598 -3.37 -16.49 17.56
CA PHE A 598 -3.03 -15.57 18.66
C PHE A 598 -2.16 -16.23 19.74
N ALA A 599 -2.21 -17.56 19.87
CA ALA A 599 -1.39 -18.35 20.80
C ALA A 599 -0.19 -19.05 20.14
N ASP A 600 0.13 -18.77 18.87
CA ASP A 600 1.31 -19.33 18.20
C ASP A 600 2.60 -18.72 18.79
N GLU A 601 3.66 -19.53 18.88
CA GLU A 601 4.99 -19.10 19.29
C GLU A 601 5.63 -18.24 18.19
N VAL A 602 6.14 -17.07 18.56
CA VAL A 602 6.93 -16.20 17.69
C VAL A 602 8.40 -16.54 17.87
N TYR A 603 9.07 -16.93 16.78
CA TYR A 603 10.49 -17.28 16.85
C TYR A 603 11.34 -16.10 17.35
N VAL A 604 12.11 -16.32 18.42
CA VAL A 604 13.15 -15.40 18.91
C VAL A 604 14.48 -16.17 19.02
N PRO A 605 15.62 -15.64 18.52
CA PRO A 605 16.89 -16.34 18.59
C PRO A 605 17.32 -16.70 20.02
N ALA A 606 17.87 -17.91 20.20
CA ALA A 606 18.24 -18.42 21.52
C ALA A 606 19.25 -17.51 22.23
N GLY A 607 18.86 -16.99 23.40
CA GLY A 607 19.67 -16.07 24.22
C GLY A 607 19.52 -14.59 23.86
N TRP A 608 18.70 -14.25 22.86
CA TRP A 608 18.22 -12.88 22.65
C TRP A 608 17.14 -12.56 23.70
N SER A 609 17.10 -11.32 24.19
CA SER A 609 16.08 -10.84 25.13
C SER A 609 15.95 -9.32 25.02
N GLY A 610 14.71 -8.81 25.09
CA GLY A 610 14.39 -7.40 24.98
C GLY A 610 12.96 -7.09 25.46
N THR A 611 12.52 -5.85 25.31
CA THR A 611 11.17 -5.43 25.70
C THR A 611 10.48 -4.55 24.67
N MET A 612 9.19 -4.78 24.43
CA MET A 612 8.28 -3.86 23.74
C MET A 612 8.07 -2.58 24.57
N PRO A 613 7.59 -1.46 23.99
CA PRO A 613 7.45 -0.19 24.72
C PRO A 613 6.46 -0.21 25.89
N ASN A 614 5.46 -1.10 25.87
CA ASN A 614 4.54 -1.34 26.99
C ASN A 614 5.16 -2.21 28.12
N GLY A 615 6.34 -2.80 27.90
CA GLY A 615 7.02 -3.68 28.83
C GLY A 615 6.85 -5.18 28.57
N ASP A 616 6.14 -5.59 27.51
CA ASP A 616 6.06 -7.00 27.11
C ASP A 616 7.45 -7.55 26.81
N VAL A 617 7.76 -8.73 27.36
CA VAL A 617 9.09 -9.36 27.21
C VAL A 617 9.16 -10.09 25.89
N VAL A 618 10.22 -9.82 25.15
CA VAL A 618 10.52 -10.47 23.87
C VAL A 618 11.68 -11.44 24.13
N GLU A 619 11.38 -12.74 24.21
CA GLU A 619 12.36 -13.81 24.48
C GLU A 619 11.90 -15.16 23.88
N PRO A 620 12.76 -16.19 23.76
CA PRO A 620 12.38 -17.48 23.18
C PRO A 620 11.21 -18.15 23.92
N GLY A 621 10.19 -18.59 23.17
CA GLY A 621 8.94 -19.14 23.70
C GLY A 621 7.79 -18.13 23.85
N VAL A 622 8.00 -16.85 23.53
CA VAL A 622 6.94 -15.83 23.52
C VAL A 622 5.92 -16.09 22.40
N THR A 623 4.64 -15.83 22.68
CA THR A 623 3.55 -15.96 21.69
C THR A 623 3.13 -14.63 21.06
N PHE A 624 2.38 -14.67 19.95
CA PHE A 624 1.85 -13.48 19.27
C PHE A 624 1.12 -12.52 20.23
N ILE A 625 0.24 -13.05 21.09
CA ILE A 625 -0.51 -12.28 22.11
C ILE A 625 0.35 -11.78 23.27
N GLU A 626 1.50 -12.40 23.55
CA GLU A 626 2.41 -11.96 24.61
C GLU A 626 3.32 -10.81 24.18
N LEU A 627 3.55 -10.62 22.87
CA LEU A 627 4.18 -9.42 22.30
C LEU A 627 3.23 -8.22 22.18
N ARG A 628 1.92 -8.46 22.37
CA ARG A 628 0.82 -7.53 22.08
C ARG A 628 -0.20 -7.59 23.22
N SER A 629 0.25 -7.55 24.48
CA SER A 629 -0.61 -7.86 25.64
C SER A 629 -1.81 -6.91 25.79
N TRP A 630 -1.72 -5.70 25.24
CA TRP A 630 -2.81 -4.73 25.12
C TRP A 630 -4.03 -5.27 24.37
N TYR A 631 -3.88 -6.29 23.51
CA TYR A 631 -5.04 -6.96 22.87
C TYR A 631 -5.99 -7.59 23.88
N ARG A 632 -5.54 -7.89 25.10
CA ARG A 632 -6.38 -8.48 26.15
C ARG A 632 -7.38 -7.48 26.74
N ASP A 633 -7.17 -6.19 26.51
CA ASP A 633 -8.08 -5.10 26.89
C ASP A 633 -9.05 -4.71 25.76
N ASP A 634 -8.92 -5.31 24.57
CA ASP A 634 -9.83 -5.09 23.43
C ASP A 634 -11.26 -5.58 23.75
N PRO A 635 -12.32 -4.83 23.40
CA PRO A 635 -13.70 -5.22 23.70
C PRO A 635 -14.13 -6.57 23.10
N GLU A 636 -13.54 -6.98 21.99
CA GLU A 636 -13.85 -8.23 21.27
C GLU A 636 -12.91 -9.38 21.64
N TRP A 637 -11.83 -9.13 22.42
CA TRP A 637 -10.93 -10.17 22.95
C TRP A 637 -11.65 -11.36 23.60
N PRO A 638 -12.76 -11.21 24.36
CA PRO A 638 -13.49 -12.34 24.91
C PRO A 638 -13.96 -13.38 23.87
N LYS A 639 -14.19 -12.99 22.61
CA LYS A 639 -14.47 -13.93 21.51
C LYS A 639 -13.25 -14.79 21.17
N VAL A 640 -12.09 -14.16 21.06
CA VAL A 640 -10.82 -14.83 20.74
C VAL A 640 -10.39 -15.74 21.90
N GLN A 641 -10.43 -15.25 23.14
CA GLN A 641 -10.12 -16.06 24.32
C GLN A 641 -11.02 -17.31 24.40
N ALA A 642 -12.33 -17.16 24.13
CA ALA A 642 -13.24 -18.32 24.11
C ALA A 642 -12.89 -19.34 23.00
N HIS A 643 -12.36 -18.91 21.86
CA HIS A 643 -11.86 -19.80 20.81
C HIS A 643 -10.57 -20.52 21.23
N LEU A 644 -9.61 -19.78 21.82
CA LEU A 644 -8.36 -20.34 22.36
C LEU A 644 -8.61 -21.37 23.48
N ASP A 645 -9.67 -21.16 24.27
CA ASP A 645 -10.13 -22.09 25.32
C ASP A 645 -10.85 -23.34 24.75
N GLY A 646 -10.87 -23.52 23.43
CA GLY A 646 -11.46 -24.67 22.72
C GLY A 646 -12.89 -24.46 22.21
N GLY A 647 -13.38 -23.22 22.20
CA GLY A 647 -14.65 -22.82 21.61
C GLY A 647 -14.63 -22.77 20.07
N PRO A 648 -15.78 -22.50 19.43
CA PRO A 648 -15.87 -22.31 17.98
C PRO A 648 -15.02 -21.12 17.53
N ALA A 649 -14.66 -21.10 16.23
CA ALA A 649 -14.01 -19.95 15.62
C ALA A 649 -14.88 -18.69 15.78
N PRO A 650 -14.28 -17.52 16.11
CA PRO A 650 -15.01 -16.29 16.35
C PRO A 650 -15.53 -15.69 15.03
N GLU A 651 -16.63 -14.95 15.12
CA GLU A 651 -17.24 -14.24 14.00
C GLU A 651 -17.19 -12.73 14.23
N PHE A 652 -16.84 -12.00 13.17
CA PHE A 652 -16.67 -10.56 13.15
C PHE A 652 -17.35 -9.97 11.91
N THR A 653 -17.68 -8.68 11.96
CA THR A 653 -18.25 -7.93 10.81
C THR A 653 -17.38 -6.69 10.64
N TYR A 654 -16.44 -6.73 9.68
CA TYR A 654 -15.38 -5.72 9.58
C TYR A 654 -15.67 -4.61 8.57
N HIS A 655 -15.36 -3.38 8.98
CA HIS A 655 -15.43 -2.15 8.21
C HIS A 655 -14.02 -1.71 7.78
N ARG A 656 -13.34 -2.58 7.02
CA ARG A 656 -12.02 -2.29 6.43
C ARG A 656 -12.12 -1.06 5.52
N PHE A 657 -11.34 -0.02 5.78
CA PHE A 657 -11.42 1.26 5.07
C PHE A 657 -11.29 1.09 3.55
N TRP A 658 -10.32 0.28 3.09
CA TRP A 658 -10.11 0.00 1.66
C TRP A 658 -11.34 -0.63 1.00
N ALA A 659 -12.04 -1.53 1.70
CA ALA A 659 -13.22 -2.21 1.19
C ALA A 659 -14.40 -1.24 1.09
N GLN A 660 -14.62 -0.42 2.12
CA GLN A 660 -15.69 0.58 2.17
C GLN A 660 -15.48 1.69 1.12
N ALA A 661 -14.24 2.15 0.95
CA ALA A 661 -13.85 3.07 -0.12
C ALA A 661 -14.03 2.42 -1.50
N GLY A 662 -13.58 1.17 -1.68
CA GLY A 662 -13.73 0.40 -2.91
C GLY A 662 -15.19 0.23 -3.35
N LEU A 663 -16.09 -0.07 -2.40
CA LEU A 663 -17.54 -0.14 -2.57
C LEU A 663 -18.13 1.20 -3.05
N ALA A 664 -17.80 2.30 -2.37
CA ALA A 664 -18.25 3.63 -2.77
C ALA A 664 -17.80 3.96 -4.20
N ILE A 665 -16.51 3.78 -4.51
CA ILE A 665 -15.97 4.00 -5.85
C ILE A 665 -16.69 3.11 -6.89
N ALA A 666 -17.06 1.88 -6.53
CA ALA A 666 -17.78 0.98 -7.43
C ALA A 666 -19.18 1.50 -7.81
N PHE A 667 -19.93 2.04 -6.85
CA PHE A 667 -21.21 2.70 -7.14
C PHE A 667 -21.02 3.93 -8.05
N ALA A 668 -20.03 4.79 -7.76
CA ALA A 668 -19.76 5.98 -8.56
C ALA A 668 -19.33 5.65 -10.00
N VAL A 669 -18.52 4.61 -10.20
CA VAL A 669 -18.09 4.13 -11.53
C VAL A 669 -19.27 3.50 -12.29
N TYR A 670 -20.12 2.72 -11.63
CA TYR A 670 -21.32 2.17 -12.29
C TYR A 670 -22.30 3.26 -12.72
N ALA A 671 -22.51 4.28 -11.88
CA ALA A 671 -23.27 5.48 -12.23
C ALA A 671 -22.68 6.25 -13.43
N GLU A 672 -21.35 6.31 -13.56
CA GLU A 672 -20.68 6.95 -14.70
C GLU A 672 -20.91 6.22 -16.01
N LEU A 673 -20.75 4.91 -16.00
CA LEU A 673 -20.66 4.10 -17.20
C LEU A 673 -22.03 3.58 -17.66
N PHE A 674 -22.99 3.46 -16.73
CA PHE A 674 -24.35 2.99 -17.00
C PHE A 674 -25.42 3.93 -16.39
N PRO A 675 -25.47 5.23 -16.78
CA PRO A 675 -26.37 6.24 -16.20
C PRO A 675 -27.87 6.06 -16.54
N SER A 676 -28.25 4.93 -17.14
CA SER A 676 -29.64 4.56 -17.47
C SER A 676 -30.10 3.29 -16.74
N ALA A 677 -29.27 2.73 -15.86
CA ALA A 677 -29.57 1.57 -15.02
C ALA A 677 -30.43 1.95 -13.80
#